data_AF-A0A1F7JHC4-F1
#
_entry.id   AF-A0A1F7JHC4-F1
#
_cell.length_a   1.000
_cell.length_b   1.000
_cell.length_c   1.000
_cell.angle_alpha   90.00
_cell.angle_beta   90.00
_cell.angle_gamma   90.00
#
_symmetry.space_group_name_H-M   'P 1'
#
loop_
_entity.id
_entity.type
_entity.pdbx_description
1 polymer ?
#
loop_
_entity_poly.entity_id
_entity_poly.type
_entity_poly.pdbx_seq_one_letter_code
_entity_poly.pdbx_strand_id
1 'polypeptide(L)'
;MERKTKIILGSLIIFLALFATVIFYISHQKSKTQKADVIQVATPRVGYENLTNKLLSGPISKPLPKVSFSDYKLDTELKLQSTKINTYFLKSSYSQTEVEEIAKKLAFKSPQAQEVGKFTVVTDTAGQSVLNFDRKSGMFFFYTGIGIPLTSNNAVTFSDVEQFLKKNDIADETVTCSVIYKKKSLQDTTFVECHRNWEKIGLPIINILGALNIPPGKRLADLKLAEVSDVANKDDDIIDSSDGKTGLKRPNDFNTITVAISNGQGKVVAITSNMRRIVETQSQDVSKKIKSPETALAELKQGKATISLTLPTGSGFVDLSKVYPGNQAMSNTGTVSDFIIAYLEDSPDRAQQELVPYYIFKGTSRIISGYDVEFVQVIPALDNPGTEKVLGIETDFGSASTIQYATFNFSDEPTPSVSLRISPSTPPRINPTPTPPPLPTVTPSQMPTPTPTEILSPTPSPSLQVSPTPTKPPALTSSCSETFTHEYLLPNGAKLAFNVNWEFRAFMYIPGPSDPADLDSIVERYPQFKSWIEGPQVNRAEMENTIMQQIVGIYLNSVNIGAGKNIIAYCTPLESSVCLINPDAQKPNRCYWVSLGSPNIYVYAKKPTKFSIALNPVNGVYYHDPEFSEEGKKRWNFMTDGNSQLDFGFKVMPRLYYEYDKSPLLKAVKKESFSDKGFIIKKSEIVSFISVLSKRFGLTEKETIDLTAEVSREVHGLKAEYIKISLIPRIILDQYLPVTVTPKPINFERLHLYIRKSVANESSDPLSVQPIKRETTTVVETGVLVDD
;
A
#
# COMPACT_ATOMS: atom_id res chain seq x y z
N MET A 1 -80.87 -25.40 8.88
CA MET A 1 -80.03 -24.24 9.27
C MET A 1 -78.98 -24.61 10.34
N GLU A 2 -79.22 -25.60 11.21
CA GLU A 2 -78.29 -25.98 12.30
C GLU A 2 -76.89 -26.49 11.91
N ARG A 3 -76.71 -27.17 10.77
CA ARG A 3 -75.43 -27.81 10.43
C ARG A 3 -74.33 -26.80 10.04
N LYS A 4 -74.71 -25.70 9.37
CA LYS A 4 -73.75 -24.63 8.98
C LYS A 4 -73.32 -23.81 10.19
N THR A 5 -74.22 -23.55 11.14
CA THR A 5 -73.89 -22.85 12.39
C THR A 5 -72.93 -23.66 13.26
N LYS A 6 -73.08 -24.98 13.34
CA LYS A 6 -72.16 -25.86 14.09
C LYS A 6 -70.76 -25.91 13.48
N ILE A 7 -70.64 -25.86 12.15
CA ILE A 7 -69.34 -25.83 11.47
C ILE A 7 -68.63 -24.48 11.69
N ILE A 8 -69.34 -23.37 11.56
CA ILE A 8 -68.76 -22.02 11.78
C ILE A 8 -68.31 -21.86 13.24
N LEU A 9 -69.11 -22.34 14.19
CA LEU A 9 -68.76 -22.29 15.60
C LEU A 9 -67.56 -23.19 15.92
N GLY A 10 -67.47 -24.38 15.31
CA GLY A 10 -66.30 -25.26 15.43
C GLY A 10 -65.02 -24.64 14.90
N SER A 11 -65.07 -24.02 13.71
CA SER A 11 -63.92 -23.32 13.12
C SER A 11 -63.47 -22.13 13.95
N LEU A 12 -64.41 -21.39 14.56
CA LEU A 12 -64.09 -20.25 15.43
C LEU A 12 -63.39 -20.69 16.72
N ILE A 13 -63.81 -21.83 17.31
CA ILE A 13 -63.17 -22.38 18.51
C ILE A 13 -61.74 -22.85 18.21
N ILE A 14 -61.51 -23.50 17.06
CA ILE A 14 -60.18 -23.92 16.64
C ILE A 14 -59.27 -22.71 16.40
N PHE A 15 -59.80 -21.66 15.76
CA PHE A 15 -59.05 -20.43 15.50
C PHE A 15 -58.69 -19.70 16.81
N LEU A 16 -59.61 -19.64 17.77
CA LEU A 16 -59.35 -19.05 19.09
C LEU A 16 -58.32 -19.87 19.90
N ALA A 17 -58.33 -21.20 19.79
CA ALA A 17 -57.34 -22.05 20.44
C ALA A 17 -55.93 -21.87 19.83
N LEU A 18 -55.83 -21.74 18.50
CA LEU A 18 -54.59 -21.41 17.80
C LEU A 18 -54.08 -20.00 18.16
N PHE A 19 -54.98 -19.02 18.24
CA PHE A 19 -54.62 -17.68 18.64
C PHE A 19 -54.14 -17.61 20.10
N ALA A 20 -54.79 -18.33 21.01
CA ALA A 20 -54.38 -18.43 22.41
C ALA A 20 -53.02 -19.13 22.57
N THR A 21 -52.73 -20.16 21.77
CA THR A 21 -51.41 -20.84 21.80
C THR A 21 -50.29 -19.95 21.24
N VAL A 22 -50.56 -19.15 20.20
CA VAL A 22 -49.61 -18.14 19.71
C VAL A 22 -49.36 -17.04 20.75
N ILE A 23 -50.42 -16.54 21.41
CA ILE A 23 -50.27 -15.56 22.50
C ILE A 23 -49.49 -16.16 23.68
N PHE A 24 -49.75 -17.42 24.04
CA PHE A 24 -49.01 -18.12 25.09
C PHE A 24 -47.55 -18.33 24.71
N TYR A 25 -47.26 -18.64 23.45
CA TYR A 25 -45.88 -18.77 22.96
C TYR A 25 -45.13 -17.42 22.98
N ILE A 26 -45.78 -16.34 22.56
CA ILE A 26 -45.21 -14.97 22.59
C ILE A 26 -45.03 -14.48 24.03
N SER A 27 -45.96 -14.77 24.95
CA SER A 27 -45.83 -14.40 26.35
C SER A 27 -44.74 -15.22 27.07
N HIS A 28 -44.58 -16.49 26.70
CA HIS A 28 -43.53 -17.34 27.25
C HIS A 28 -42.13 -16.93 26.75
N GLN A 29 -42.01 -16.49 25.48
CA GLN A 29 -40.80 -15.86 24.94
C GLN A 29 -40.43 -14.56 25.68
N LYS A 30 -41.41 -13.72 26.05
CA LYS A 30 -41.17 -12.51 26.84
C LYS A 30 -40.70 -12.77 28.29
N SER A 31 -41.01 -13.92 28.88
CA SER A 31 -40.62 -14.23 30.27
C SER A 31 -39.16 -14.70 30.43
N LYS A 32 -38.47 -15.04 29.34
CA LYS A 32 -37.06 -15.45 29.37
C LYS A 32 -36.05 -14.30 29.27
N THR A 33 -36.53 -13.06 29.17
CA THR A 33 -35.67 -11.87 29.13
C THR A 33 -35.75 -11.09 30.43
N GLN A 34 -35.09 -11.59 31.47
CA GLN A 34 -34.28 -10.86 32.48
C GLN A 34 -34.29 -11.55 33.85
N LYS A 35 -33.12 -12.06 34.24
CA LYS A 35 -32.52 -11.87 35.57
C LYS A 35 -31.04 -12.23 35.49
N ALA A 36 -30.22 -11.22 35.19
CA ALA A 36 -28.82 -11.19 35.56
C ALA A 36 -28.61 -9.87 36.30
N ASP A 37 -28.16 -9.99 37.54
CA ASP A 37 -28.01 -8.89 38.49
C ASP A 37 -27.09 -7.79 37.96
N VAL A 38 -27.53 -6.55 38.12
CA VAL A 38 -26.77 -5.33 37.86
C VAL A 38 -25.78 -5.13 39.01
N ILE A 39 -24.54 -5.60 38.83
CA ILE A 39 -23.39 -5.02 39.53
C ILE A 39 -22.96 -3.80 38.70
N GLN A 40 -23.18 -2.60 39.23
CA GLN A 40 -22.60 -1.38 38.68
C GLN A 40 -21.07 -1.42 38.85
N VAL A 41 -20.37 -1.92 37.83
CA VAL A 41 -18.95 -1.60 37.63
C VAL A 41 -18.90 -0.46 36.63
N ALA A 42 -18.46 0.70 37.08
CA ALA A 42 -18.15 1.84 36.23
C ALA A 42 -17.14 1.41 35.16
N THR A 43 -17.61 1.25 33.93
CA THR A 43 -16.74 1.04 32.76
C THR A 43 -16.35 2.41 32.23
N PRO A 44 -15.04 2.75 32.17
CA PRO A 44 -14.60 3.99 31.55
C PRO A 44 -14.75 3.84 30.04
N ARG A 45 -15.90 4.23 29.48
CA ARG A 45 -16.14 4.33 28.03
C ARG A 45 -15.35 5.47 27.34
N VAL A 46 -14.46 6.17 28.06
CA VAL A 46 -13.73 7.35 27.55
C VAL A 46 -12.44 6.96 26.78
N GLY A 47 -12.04 5.69 26.75
CA GLY A 47 -10.73 5.27 26.21
C GLY A 47 -10.69 4.74 24.78
N TYR A 48 -11.76 4.08 24.29
CA TYR A 48 -11.69 3.32 23.03
C TYR A 48 -11.97 4.15 21.78
N GLU A 49 -12.84 5.16 21.84
CA GLU A 49 -13.06 6.07 20.70
C GLU A 49 -11.83 6.95 20.43
N ASN A 50 -11.03 7.26 21.46
CA ASN A 50 -9.77 8.01 21.30
C ASN A 50 -8.60 7.16 20.78
N LEU A 51 -8.61 5.84 20.94
CA LEU A 51 -7.52 4.95 20.51
C LEU A 51 -7.64 4.58 19.03
N THR A 52 -8.86 4.30 18.56
CA THR A 52 -9.13 4.03 17.13
C THR A 52 -8.87 5.27 16.28
N ASN A 53 -9.19 6.47 16.80
CA ASN A 53 -8.88 7.75 16.14
C ASN A 53 -7.38 8.09 16.10
N LYS A 54 -6.54 7.42 16.90
CA LYS A 54 -5.09 7.72 17.03
C LYS A 54 -4.18 6.65 16.41
N LEU A 55 -4.70 5.44 16.16
CA LEU A 55 -4.00 4.36 15.42
C LEU A 55 -4.30 4.37 13.91
N LEU A 56 -5.36 5.07 13.48
CA LEU A 56 -5.65 5.36 12.07
C LEU A 56 -5.01 6.66 11.57
N SER A 57 -4.33 7.43 12.44
CA SER A 57 -3.52 8.54 11.97
C SER A 57 -2.25 7.98 11.34
N GLY A 58 -2.24 7.90 10.01
CA GLY A 58 -1.07 7.61 9.19
C GLY A 58 0.09 8.61 9.45
N PRO A 59 1.11 8.69 8.57
CA PRO A 59 2.17 9.70 8.71
C PRO A 59 1.54 11.05 9.05
N ILE A 60 2.10 11.76 10.04
CA ILE A 60 1.54 13.03 10.54
C ILE A 60 1.40 13.99 9.36
N SER A 61 0.18 14.06 8.84
CA SER A 61 -0.27 14.90 7.75
C SER A 61 -0.05 16.35 8.15
N LYS A 62 0.99 17.01 7.64
CA LYS A 62 1.10 18.46 7.75
C LYS A 62 0.31 19.10 6.60
N PRO A 63 -0.55 20.10 6.90
CA PRO A 63 -1.22 20.86 5.85
C PRO A 63 -0.18 21.54 4.96
N LEU A 64 -0.53 21.77 3.69
CA LEU A 64 0.32 22.54 2.77
C LEU A 64 0.61 23.94 3.36
N PRO A 65 1.78 24.55 3.09
CA PRO A 65 2.10 25.85 3.64
C PRO A 65 1.25 26.91 2.99
N LYS A 66 0.88 27.90 3.78
CA LYS A 66 0.28 29.11 3.25
C LYS A 66 1.34 29.91 2.51
N VAL A 67 1.17 30.09 1.20
CA VAL A 67 2.05 30.91 0.38
C VAL A 67 1.64 32.37 0.47
N SER A 68 2.59 33.26 0.73
CA SER A 68 2.34 34.71 0.78
C SER A 68 3.55 35.46 0.22
N PHE A 69 3.40 35.94 -1.02
CA PHE A 69 4.42 36.77 -1.68
C PHE A 69 3.90 38.19 -1.82
N SER A 70 4.71 39.18 -1.41
CA SER A 70 4.31 40.59 -1.42
C SER A 70 4.29 41.21 -2.82
N ASP A 71 5.11 40.71 -3.74
CA ASP A 71 5.16 41.15 -5.13
C ASP A 71 5.64 40.03 -6.07
N TYR A 72 5.53 40.25 -7.39
CA TYR A 72 5.97 39.34 -8.42
C TYR A 72 6.76 40.08 -9.51
N LYS A 73 7.95 39.55 -9.81
CA LYS A 73 8.74 39.88 -11.00
C LYS A 73 8.35 38.93 -12.13
N LEU A 74 8.20 39.46 -13.34
CA LEU A 74 8.00 38.65 -14.54
C LEU A 74 9.34 38.39 -15.23
N ASP A 75 9.61 37.13 -15.52
CA ASP A 75 10.71 36.66 -16.40
C ASP A 75 10.15 35.91 -17.62
N THR A 76 8.86 36.09 -17.89
CA THR A 76 8.12 35.53 -19.02
C THR A 76 7.06 36.53 -19.49
N GLU A 77 6.64 36.41 -20.74
CA GLU A 77 5.57 37.22 -21.30
C GLU A 77 4.20 36.62 -20.99
N LEU A 78 3.26 37.46 -20.53
CA LEU A 78 1.89 37.06 -20.25
C LEU A 78 1.03 37.02 -21.52
N LYS A 79 1.27 36.03 -22.39
CA LYS A 79 0.54 35.89 -23.66
C LYS A 79 -0.54 34.83 -23.58
N LEU A 80 -1.75 35.19 -24.03
CA LEU A 80 -2.83 34.22 -24.24
C LEU A 80 -2.54 33.40 -25.50
N GLN A 81 -2.43 32.09 -25.36
CA GLN A 81 -2.01 31.20 -26.46
C GLN A 81 -3.17 30.67 -27.31
N SER A 82 -4.41 30.74 -26.82
CA SER A 82 -5.60 30.20 -27.49
C SER A 82 -6.76 31.19 -27.50
N THR A 83 -7.48 31.23 -28.62
CA THR A 83 -8.72 32.00 -28.79
C THR A 83 -9.98 31.14 -28.68
N LYS A 84 -9.82 29.82 -28.51
CA LYS A 84 -10.93 28.86 -28.35
C LYS A 84 -10.92 28.33 -26.94
N ILE A 85 -11.70 28.95 -26.06
CA ILE A 85 -11.82 28.57 -24.66
C ILE A 85 -13.28 28.21 -24.40
N ASN A 86 -13.49 27.04 -23.81
CA ASN A 86 -14.81 26.53 -23.48
C ASN A 86 -14.86 26.16 -22.00
N THR A 87 -16.07 25.96 -21.49
CA THR A 87 -16.31 25.18 -20.27
C THR A 87 -16.84 23.82 -20.70
N TYR A 88 -16.28 22.75 -20.14
CA TYR A 88 -16.77 21.39 -20.37
C TYR A 88 -17.42 20.86 -19.11
N PHE A 89 -18.71 20.54 -19.18
CA PHE A 89 -19.39 19.87 -18.09
C PHE A 89 -19.13 18.37 -18.19
N LEU A 90 -18.74 17.78 -17.06
CA LEU A 90 -18.34 16.41 -16.90
C LEU A 90 -19.42 15.63 -16.18
N LYS A 91 -19.55 14.34 -16.52
CA LYS A 91 -20.39 13.41 -15.77
C LYS A 91 -19.72 13.09 -14.44
N SER A 92 -20.33 13.53 -13.34
CA SER A 92 -19.85 13.37 -11.96
C SER A 92 -20.68 12.41 -11.12
N SER A 93 -21.67 11.74 -11.73
CA SER A 93 -22.48 10.72 -11.09
C SER A 93 -23.04 9.74 -12.10
N TYR A 94 -23.05 8.47 -11.71
CA TYR A 94 -23.57 7.36 -12.48
C TYR A 94 -24.57 6.61 -11.61
N SER A 95 -25.76 6.35 -12.14
CA SER A 95 -26.71 5.41 -11.57
C SER A 95 -26.24 3.97 -11.78
N GLN A 96 -26.73 3.03 -10.96
CA GLN A 96 -26.45 1.61 -11.16
C GLN A 96 -26.90 1.14 -12.55
N THR A 97 -28.07 1.60 -13.01
CA THR A 97 -28.60 1.30 -14.34
C THR A 97 -27.64 1.74 -15.46
N GLU A 98 -27.03 2.92 -15.35
CA GLU A 98 -26.04 3.39 -16.33
C GLU A 98 -24.77 2.53 -16.31
N VAL A 99 -24.31 2.09 -15.14
CA VAL A 99 -23.16 1.17 -15.05
C VAL A 99 -23.48 -0.17 -15.70
N GLU A 100 -24.70 -0.70 -15.48
CA GLU A 100 -25.17 -1.92 -16.14
C GLU A 100 -25.30 -1.76 -17.66
N GLU A 101 -25.70 -0.58 -18.15
CA GLU A 101 -25.74 -0.26 -19.58
C GLU A 101 -24.34 -0.21 -20.19
N ILE A 102 -23.36 0.37 -19.49
CA ILE A 102 -21.95 0.34 -19.88
C ILE A 102 -21.45 -1.11 -19.95
N ALA A 103 -21.80 -1.94 -18.95
CA ALA A 103 -21.47 -3.36 -18.96
C ALA A 103 -22.10 -4.09 -20.17
N LYS A 104 -23.37 -3.82 -20.51
CA LYS A 104 -24.00 -4.40 -21.72
C LYS A 104 -23.27 -4.01 -23.00
N LYS A 105 -22.82 -2.76 -23.13
CA LYS A 105 -21.99 -2.30 -24.26
C LYS A 105 -20.65 -3.04 -24.30
N LEU A 106 -20.08 -3.36 -23.14
CA LEU A 106 -18.90 -4.22 -22.95
C LEU A 106 -19.20 -5.73 -23.03
N ALA A 107 -20.26 -6.11 -23.77
CA ALA A 107 -20.62 -7.49 -24.08
C ALA A 107 -20.99 -8.40 -22.88
N PHE A 108 -21.40 -7.83 -21.74
CA PHE A 108 -22.00 -8.61 -20.66
C PHE A 108 -23.38 -9.12 -21.11
N LYS A 109 -23.60 -10.43 -21.06
CA LYS A 109 -24.88 -11.03 -21.49
C LYS A 109 -25.96 -10.89 -20.44
N SER A 110 -25.60 -11.06 -19.17
CA SER A 110 -26.52 -10.95 -18.04
C SER A 110 -25.80 -10.27 -16.87
N PRO A 111 -25.58 -8.94 -16.96
CA PRO A 111 -24.86 -8.20 -15.93
C PRO A 111 -25.59 -8.29 -14.59
N GLN A 112 -24.85 -8.65 -13.55
CA GLN A 112 -25.28 -8.61 -12.16
C GLN A 112 -24.42 -7.58 -11.45
N ALA A 113 -25.05 -6.50 -10.96
CA ALA A 113 -24.36 -5.43 -10.27
C ALA A 113 -24.47 -5.58 -8.76
N GLN A 114 -23.37 -5.38 -8.06
CA GLN A 114 -23.28 -5.36 -6.60
C GLN A 114 -22.47 -4.15 -6.14
N GLU A 115 -22.94 -3.49 -5.09
CA GLU A 115 -22.21 -2.40 -4.45
C GLU A 115 -21.16 -2.95 -3.48
N VAL A 116 -19.90 -2.56 -3.65
CA VAL A 116 -18.76 -2.94 -2.83
C VAL A 116 -17.97 -1.68 -2.46
N GLY A 117 -18.27 -1.11 -1.29
CA GLY A 117 -17.66 0.13 -0.83
C GLY A 117 -18.07 1.32 -1.69
N LYS A 118 -17.11 1.97 -2.36
CA LYS A 118 -17.37 3.09 -3.29
C LYS A 118 -17.58 2.66 -4.74
N PHE A 119 -17.49 1.37 -5.01
CA PHE A 119 -17.53 0.82 -6.36
C PHE A 119 -18.78 -0.01 -6.58
N THR A 120 -19.28 0.02 -7.80
CA THR A 120 -20.20 -0.98 -8.34
C THR A 120 -19.39 -2.02 -9.09
N VAL A 121 -19.47 -3.26 -8.64
CA VAL A 121 -18.88 -4.40 -9.32
C VAL A 121 -19.98 -5.07 -10.14
N VAL A 122 -19.78 -5.15 -11.45
CA VAL A 122 -20.66 -5.87 -12.36
C VAL A 122 -19.95 -7.13 -12.85
N THR A 123 -20.63 -8.26 -12.75
CA THR A 123 -20.16 -9.56 -13.24
C THR A 123 -21.17 -10.15 -14.21
N ASP A 124 -20.72 -10.96 -15.18
CA ASP A 124 -21.64 -11.82 -15.94
C ASP A 124 -21.94 -13.10 -15.16
N THR A 125 -23.12 -13.69 -15.35
CA THR A 125 -23.54 -14.97 -14.75
C THR A 125 -22.57 -16.13 -14.99
N ALA A 126 -21.80 -16.07 -16.08
CA ALA A 126 -20.76 -17.04 -16.40
C ALA A 126 -19.38 -16.75 -15.73
N GLY A 127 -19.25 -15.64 -15.00
CA GLY A 127 -18.00 -15.23 -14.34
C GLY A 127 -16.85 -14.83 -15.29
N GLN A 128 -17.14 -14.64 -16.59
CA GLN A 128 -16.10 -14.42 -17.61
C GLN A 128 -15.70 -12.96 -17.79
N SER A 129 -16.49 -12.03 -17.28
CA SER A 129 -16.27 -10.59 -17.40
C SER A 129 -16.53 -9.90 -16.05
N VAL A 130 -15.69 -8.93 -15.72
CA VAL A 130 -15.78 -8.12 -14.50
C VAL A 130 -15.60 -6.65 -14.88
N LEU A 131 -16.49 -5.80 -14.36
CA LEU A 131 -16.40 -4.35 -14.43
C LEU A 131 -16.44 -3.81 -13.01
N ASN A 132 -15.39 -3.11 -12.60
CA ASN A 132 -15.32 -2.41 -11.32
C ASN A 132 -15.40 -0.91 -11.60
N PHE A 133 -16.47 -0.24 -11.15
CA PHE A 133 -16.84 1.11 -11.58
C PHE A 133 -17.05 2.05 -10.37
N ASP A 134 -16.34 3.16 -10.30
CA ASP A 134 -16.56 4.22 -9.32
C ASP A 134 -17.69 5.14 -9.82
N ARG A 135 -18.86 5.04 -9.21
CA ARG A 135 -20.07 5.78 -9.62
C ARG A 135 -19.97 7.29 -9.43
N LYS A 136 -18.97 7.79 -8.68
CA LYS A 136 -18.77 9.23 -8.46
C LYS A 136 -17.79 9.81 -9.47
N SER A 137 -16.65 9.16 -9.70
CA SER A 137 -15.64 9.69 -10.62
C SER A 137 -15.82 9.24 -12.07
N GLY A 138 -16.57 8.16 -12.31
CA GLY A 138 -16.63 7.51 -13.62
C GLY A 138 -15.39 6.65 -13.94
N MET A 139 -14.44 6.55 -13.00
CA MET A 139 -13.26 5.70 -13.13
C MET A 139 -13.69 4.23 -13.12
N PHE A 140 -13.11 3.43 -14.01
CA PHE A 140 -13.42 2.00 -14.02
C PHE A 140 -12.26 1.14 -14.50
N PHE A 141 -12.36 -0.13 -14.11
CA PHE A 141 -11.56 -1.22 -14.62
C PHE A 141 -12.48 -2.28 -15.19
N PHE A 142 -12.21 -2.74 -16.40
CA PHE A 142 -12.92 -3.80 -17.08
C PHE A 142 -11.94 -4.90 -17.48
N TYR A 143 -12.35 -6.15 -17.30
CA TYR A 143 -11.65 -7.34 -17.76
C TYR A 143 -12.63 -8.36 -18.33
N THR A 144 -12.22 -9.08 -19.38
CA THR A 144 -12.98 -10.21 -19.92
C THR A 144 -12.07 -11.32 -20.45
N GLY A 145 -12.40 -12.56 -20.12
CA GLY A 145 -11.68 -13.75 -20.60
C GLY A 145 -12.04 -14.17 -22.03
N ILE A 146 -13.19 -13.72 -22.56
CA ILE A 146 -13.62 -14.08 -23.94
C ILE A 146 -13.09 -13.11 -25.00
N GLY A 147 -12.73 -11.89 -24.57
CA GLY A 147 -12.34 -10.78 -25.41
C GLY A 147 -13.50 -10.21 -26.24
N ILE A 148 -13.44 -8.91 -26.55
CA ILE A 148 -14.38 -8.24 -27.46
C ILE A 148 -13.66 -7.94 -28.77
N PRO A 149 -14.13 -8.45 -29.93
CA PRO A 149 -13.44 -8.24 -31.20
C PRO A 149 -13.39 -6.76 -31.58
N LEU A 150 -12.23 -6.31 -32.03
CA LEU A 150 -12.11 -5.07 -32.79
C LEU A 150 -12.71 -5.26 -34.18
N THR A 151 -13.09 -4.16 -34.82
CA THR A 151 -13.70 -4.17 -36.16
C THR A 151 -12.72 -4.53 -37.27
N SER A 152 -11.42 -4.44 -37.03
CA SER A 152 -10.36 -4.78 -37.99
C SER A 152 -9.76 -6.16 -37.70
N ASN A 153 -9.55 -6.96 -38.76
CA ASN A 153 -8.86 -8.25 -38.68
C ASN A 153 -7.32 -8.12 -38.85
N ASN A 154 -6.80 -6.89 -38.81
CA ASN A 154 -5.41 -6.55 -39.11
C ASN A 154 -4.63 -6.19 -37.83
N ALA A 155 -3.38 -5.77 -37.99
CA ALA A 155 -2.60 -5.18 -36.90
C ALA A 155 -3.37 -4.01 -36.26
N VAL A 156 -3.43 -3.99 -34.93
CA VAL A 156 -4.15 -2.99 -34.14
C VAL A 156 -3.66 -1.59 -34.50
N THR A 157 -4.59 -0.71 -34.88
CA THR A 157 -4.32 0.72 -35.10
C THR A 157 -4.98 1.59 -34.02
N PHE A 158 -4.54 2.84 -33.88
CA PHE A 158 -5.20 3.83 -33.02
C PHE A 158 -6.68 4.01 -33.39
N SER A 159 -6.98 4.10 -34.69
CA SER A 159 -8.34 4.30 -35.18
C SER A 159 -9.29 3.16 -34.78
N ASP A 160 -8.81 1.91 -34.77
CA ASP A 160 -9.62 0.76 -34.37
C ASP A 160 -10.04 0.86 -32.90
N VAL A 161 -9.10 1.26 -32.04
CA VAL A 161 -9.35 1.44 -30.60
C VAL A 161 -10.24 2.66 -30.34
N GLU A 162 -9.99 3.79 -31.01
CA GLU A 162 -10.85 4.97 -30.89
C GLU A 162 -12.30 4.68 -31.31
N GLN A 163 -12.50 4.00 -32.44
CA GLN A 163 -13.84 3.60 -32.89
C GLN A 163 -14.51 2.65 -31.91
N PHE A 164 -13.75 1.68 -31.38
CA PHE A 164 -14.26 0.77 -30.36
C PHE A 164 -14.71 1.52 -29.11
N LEU A 165 -13.89 2.43 -28.58
CA LEU A 165 -14.21 3.18 -27.37
C LEU A 165 -15.43 4.09 -27.57
N LYS A 166 -15.53 4.76 -28.73
CA LYS A 166 -16.68 5.63 -29.07
C LYS A 166 -17.97 4.84 -29.28
N LYS A 167 -17.91 3.73 -30.02
CA LYS A 167 -19.06 2.84 -30.27
C LYS A 167 -19.66 2.31 -28.96
N ASN A 168 -18.81 2.07 -27.96
CA ASN A 168 -19.22 1.57 -26.66
C ASN A 168 -19.47 2.68 -25.63
N ASP A 169 -19.49 3.96 -26.04
CA ASP A 169 -19.80 5.12 -25.19
C ASP A 169 -18.83 5.26 -23.99
N ILE A 170 -17.60 4.79 -24.17
CA ILE A 170 -16.51 4.87 -23.19
C ILE A 170 -15.71 6.16 -23.38
N ALA A 171 -15.60 6.62 -24.63
CA ALA A 171 -14.89 7.82 -25.02
C ALA A 171 -15.75 8.73 -25.88
N ASP A 172 -15.56 10.04 -25.75
CA ASP A 172 -16.19 11.05 -26.59
C ASP A 172 -15.25 11.47 -27.76
N GLU A 173 -15.72 12.36 -28.64
CA GLU A 173 -14.97 12.79 -29.84
C GLU A 173 -13.65 13.51 -29.54
N THR A 174 -13.47 13.98 -28.30
CA THR A 174 -12.25 14.68 -27.87
C THR A 174 -11.12 13.73 -27.49
N VAL A 175 -11.40 12.44 -27.32
CA VAL A 175 -10.39 11.42 -26.99
C VAL A 175 -9.70 10.89 -28.24
N THR A 176 -8.38 10.76 -28.20
CA THR A 176 -7.53 10.17 -29.25
C THR A 176 -6.48 9.26 -28.65
N CYS A 177 -6.06 8.23 -29.38
CA CYS A 177 -4.99 7.34 -28.97
C CYS A 177 -3.65 7.78 -29.55
N SER A 178 -2.59 7.71 -28.75
CA SER A 178 -1.28 8.28 -29.12
C SER A 178 -0.11 7.32 -28.91
N VAL A 179 -0.30 6.25 -28.13
CA VAL A 179 0.79 5.33 -27.80
C VAL A 179 0.33 3.87 -27.90
N ILE A 180 1.15 3.05 -28.56
CA ILE A 180 1.06 1.59 -28.52
C ILE A 180 2.30 1.06 -27.81
N TYR A 181 2.14 0.13 -26.87
CA TYR A 181 3.28 -0.49 -26.19
C TYR A 181 3.02 -1.95 -25.82
N LYS A 182 4.10 -2.68 -25.48
CA LYS A 182 4.06 -4.09 -25.09
C LYS A 182 4.75 -4.31 -23.77
N LYS A 183 4.28 -5.34 -23.05
CA LYS A 183 4.85 -5.76 -21.77
C LYS A 183 5.50 -7.15 -21.87
N LYS A 184 6.62 -7.36 -21.17
CA LYS A 184 7.34 -8.63 -21.06
C LYS A 184 6.49 -9.69 -20.37
N SER A 185 5.73 -9.29 -19.36
CA SER A 185 4.82 -10.13 -18.58
C SER A 185 3.60 -10.60 -19.37
N LEU A 186 3.25 -9.90 -20.46
CA LEU A 186 2.05 -10.10 -21.26
C LEU A 186 2.38 -10.01 -22.77
N GLN A 187 3.24 -10.91 -23.24
CA GLN A 187 3.80 -10.88 -24.61
C GLN A 187 2.73 -10.97 -25.72
N ASP A 188 1.61 -11.64 -25.42
CA ASP A 188 0.47 -11.78 -26.34
C ASP A 188 -0.52 -10.62 -26.25
N THR A 189 -0.16 -9.52 -25.57
CA THR A 189 -1.03 -8.36 -25.38
C THR A 189 -0.36 -7.09 -25.89
N THR A 190 -1.08 -6.34 -26.70
CA THR A 190 -0.73 -4.98 -27.08
C THR A 190 -1.57 -4.00 -26.25
N PHE A 191 -0.93 -2.98 -25.70
CA PHE A 191 -1.58 -1.92 -24.95
C PHE A 191 -1.67 -0.66 -25.80
N VAL A 192 -2.82 0.01 -25.75
CA VAL A 192 -3.04 1.28 -26.44
C VAL A 192 -3.49 2.32 -25.42
N GLU A 193 -2.79 3.46 -25.39
CA GLU A 193 -3.10 4.59 -24.51
C GLU A 193 -3.82 5.68 -25.28
N CYS A 194 -4.91 6.15 -24.69
CA CYS A 194 -5.74 7.20 -25.26
C CYS A 194 -5.98 8.29 -24.22
N HIS A 195 -5.96 9.53 -24.69
CA HIS A 195 -6.08 10.72 -23.86
C HIS A 195 -6.98 11.73 -24.53
N ARG A 196 -7.54 12.66 -23.75
CA ARG A 196 -8.26 13.80 -24.33
C ARG A 196 -7.29 14.74 -25.02
N ASN A 197 -7.54 14.94 -26.30
CA ASN A 197 -6.72 15.72 -27.19
C ASN A 197 -6.84 17.21 -26.88
N TRP A 198 -5.73 17.84 -26.50
CA TRP A 198 -5.67 19.26 -26.12
C TRP A 198 -6.06 20.20 -27.26
N GLU A 199 -5.75 19.86 -28.51
CA GLU A 199 -6.14 20.68 -29.67
C GLU A 199 -7.65 20.64 -29.89
N LYS A 200 -8.28 19.48 -29.69
CA LYS A 200 -9.74 19.33 -29.82
C LYS A 200 -10.51 20.09 -28.75
N ILE A 201 -9.95 20.20 -27.54
CA ILE A 201 -10.59 20.95 -26.43
C ILE A 201 -10.12 22.40 -26.28
N GLY A 202 -9.10 22.79 -27.06
CA GLY A 202 -8.62 24.17 -27.18
C GLY A 202 -7.59 24.62 -26.15
N LEU A 203 -7.32 23.85 -25.08
CA LEU A 203 -6.31 24.13 -24.05
C LEU A 203 -5.67 22.84 -23.51
N PRO A 204 -4.43 22.90 -22.97
CA PRO A 204 -3.85 21.80 -22.21
C PRO A 204 -4.68 21.42 -20.98
N ILE A 205 -4.68 20.14 -20.61
CA ILE A 205 -5.19 19.66 -19.32
C ILE A 205 -3.99 19.31 -18.44
N ILE A 206 -3.91 19.97 -17.28
CA ILE A 206 -2.77 19.89 -16.38
C ILE A 206 -3.23 19.46 -14.99
N ASN A 207 -2.52 18.47 -14.43
CA ASN A 207 -2.57 18.21 -12.99
C ASN A 207 -1.61 19.19 -12.29
N ILE A 208 -2.11 19.91 -11.29
CA ILE A 208 -1.32 20.96 -10.64
C ILE A 208 -0.09 20.43 -9.89
N LEU A 209 -0.14 19.20 -9.38
CA LEU A 209 1.03 18.55 -8.77
C LEU A 209 2.07 18.20 -9.83
N GLY A 210 1.60 17.76 -11.01
CA GLY A 210 2.46 17.59 -12.18
C GLY A 210 3.14 18.90 -12.57
N ALA A 211 2.41 20.02 -12.57
CA ALA A 211 2.97 21.35 -12.89
C ALA A 211 4.11 21.77 -11.96
N LEU A 212 4.01 21.42 -10.67
CA LEU A 212 5.06 21.70 -9.67
C LEU A 212 6.30 20.82 -9.88
N ASN A 213 6.14 19.61 -10.43
CA ASN A 213 7.24 18.66 -10.66
C ASN A 213 7.87 18.76 -12.05
N ILE A 214 7.50 19.75 -12.86
CA ILE A 214 8.12 19.96 -14.18
C ILE A 214 9.57 20.44 -13.96
N PRO A 215 10.57 19.77 -14.56
CA PRO A 215 11.97 20.12 -14.38
C PRO A 215 12.26 21.60 -14.69
N PRO A 216 13.27 22.20 -14.01
CA PRO A 216 13.75 23.53 -14.34
C PRO A 216 14.08 23.65 -15.83
N GLY A 217 13.66 24.76 -16.46
CA GLY A 217 13.91 25.03 -17.88
C GLY A 217 12.90 24.42 -18.86
N LYS A 218 12.06 23.46 -18.45
CA LYS A 218 10.94 23.00 -19.27
C LYS A 218 9.71 23.87 -19.01
N ARG A 219 9.15 24.47 -20.07
CA ARG A 219 7.95 25.31 -19.96
C ARG A 219 6.67 24.48 -20.00
N LEU A 220 5.64 24.94 -19.31
CA LEU A 220 4.27 24.43 -19.30
C LEU A 220 3.69 24.38 -20.72
N ALA A 221 4.02 25.37 -21.55
CA ALA A 221 3.57 25.43 -22.94
C ALA A 221 4.23 24.38 -23.85
N ASP A 222 5.36 23.80 -23.42
CA ASP A 222 6.10 22.80 -24.19
C ASP A 222 5.74 21.37 -23.77
N LEU A 223 4.83 21.21 -22.80
CA LEU A 223 4.28 19.90 -22.44
C LEU A 223 3.55 19.30 -23.64
N LYS A 224 3.63 17.98 -23.77
CA LYS A 224 2.88 17.24 -24.78
C LYS A 224 1.95 16.22 -24.12
N LEU A 225 0.83 15.98 -24.80
CA LEU A 225 -0.09 14.90 -24.44
C LEU A 225 0.67 13.55 -24.47
N ALA A 226 0.43 12.71 -23.48
CA ALA A 226 1.05 11.38 -23.33
C ALA A 226 2.59 11.38 -23.21
N GLU A 227 3.22 12.53 -22.94
CA GLU A 227 4.67 12.59 -22.85
C GLU A 227 5.19 11.89 -21.60
N VAL A 228 6.08 10.90 -21.80
CA VAL A 228 6.85 10.29 -20.70
C VAL A 228 8.16 11.05 -20.53
N SER A 229 8.36 11.57 -19.33
CA SER A 229 9.60 12.27 -18.95
C SER A 229 10.81 11.32 -19.01
N ASP A 230 11.97 11.82 -19.41
CA ASP A 230 13.22 11.02 -19.40
C ASP A 230 13.68 10.64 -17.98
N VAL A 231 13.14 11.32 -16.96
CA VAL A 231 13.35 11.01 -15.54
C VAL A 231 12.18 10.24 -14.92
N ALA A 232 11.25 9.72 -15.74
CA ALA A 232 10.19 8.85 -15.25
C ALA A 232 10.79 7.56 -14.66
N ASN A 233 10.13 7.00 -13.65
CA ASN A 233 10.56 5.75 -13.03
C ASN A 233 10.68 4.64 -14.07
N LYS A 234 11.67 3.77 -13.93
CA LYS A 234 11.82 2.61 -14.81
C LYS A 234 10.69 1.60 -14.62
N ASP A 235 10.28 1.01 -15.72
CA ASP A 235 9.40 -0.16 -15.77
C ASP A 235 9.98 -1.12 -16.81
N ASP A 236 10.87 -2.00 -16.35
CA ASP A 236 11.56 -2.99 -17.19
C ASP A 236 10.59 -4.00 -17.83
N ASP A 237 9.31 -4.00 -17.40
CA ASP A 237 8.27 -4.78 -18.04
C ASP A 237 7.89 -4.19 -19.41
N ILE A 238 8.12 -2.90 -19.67
CA ILE A 238 7.79 -2.26 -20.95
C ILE A 238 8.94 -2.47 -21.93
N ILE A 239 8.73 -3.35 -22.90
CA ILE A 239 9.77 -3.84 -23.82
C ILE A 239 9.71 -3.22 -25.21
N ASP A 240 8.61 -2.54 -25.54
CA ASP A 240 8.41 -1.87 -26.81
C ASP A 240 7.37 -0.76 -26.63
N SER A 241 7.61 0.41 -27.20
CA SER A 241 6.68 1.54 -27.17
C SER A 241 6.85 2.44 -28.39
N SER A 242 5.73 2.83 -29.00
CA SER A 242 5.70 3.60 -30.26
C SER A 242 6.26 5.02 -30.14
N ASP A 243 6.39 5.54 -28.92
CA ASP A 243 6.98 6.86 -28.65
C ASP A 243 8.49 6.79 -28.33
N GLY A 244 9.09 5.59 -28.40
CA GLY A 244 10.50 5.35 -28.13
C GLY A 244 10.86 5.31 -26.63
N LYS A 245 9.89 5.37 -25.72
CA LYS A 245 10.11 5.41 -24.26
C LYS A 245 10.06 4.00 -23.63
N THR A 246 10.74 3.06 -24.26
CA THR A 246 10.87 1.68 -23.76
C THR A 246 11.57 1.64 -22.40
N GLY A 247 11.10 0.79 -21.48
CA GLY A 247 11.66 0.66 -20.13
C GLY A 247 11.25 1.74 -19.14
N LEU A 248 10.36 2.67 -19.52
CA LEU A 248 9.87 3.74 -18.63
C LEU A 248 8.40 3.53 -18.29
N LYS A 249 8.07 3.74 -17.01
CA LYS A 249 6.70 3.66 -16.51
C LYS A 249 5.80 4.64 -17.25
N ARG A 250 4.65 4.15 -17.72
CA ARG A 250 3.66 4.98 -18.42
C ARG A 250 2.88 5.86 -17.44
N PRO A 251 2.64 7.14 -17.76
CA PRO A 251 1.78 8.00 -16.97
C PRO A 251 0.33 7.52 -17.08
N ASN A 252 -0.32 7.29 -15.95
CA ASN A 252 -1.73 6.92 -15.88
C ASN A 252 -2.51 7.81 -14.91
N ASP A 253 -1.97 8.99 -14.60
CA ASP A 253 -2.37 9.77 -13.42
C ASP A 253 -3.70 10.52 -13.62
N PHE A 254 -4.10 10.83 -14.85
CA PHE A 254 -5.37 11.50 -15.18
C PHE A 254 -5.69 11.39 -16.68
N ASN A 255 -6.97 11.56 -17.04
CA ASN A 255 -7.44 11.68 -18.43
C ASN A 255 -6.83 10.66 -19.41
N THR A 256 -6.81 9.40 -18.97
CA THR A 256 -6.17 8.28 -19.66
C THR A 256 -7.11 7.09 -19.72
N ILE A 257 -7.19 6.48 -20.90
CA ILE A 257 -7.77 5.16 -21.14
C ILE A 257 -6.65 4.26 -21.62
N THR A 258 -6.43 3.13 -20.95
CA THR A 258 -5.52 2.08 -21.42
C THR A 258 -6.34 0.87 -21.84
N VAL A 259 -6.20 0.46 -23.09
CA VAL A 259 -6.89 -0.69 -23.67
C VAL A 259 -5.88 -1.81 -23.90
N ALA A 260 -6.14 -2.99 -23.35
CA ALA A 260 -5.34 -4.19 -23.55
C ALA A 260 -5.99 -5.08 -24.61
N ILE A 261 -5.23 -5.47 -25.64
CA ILE A 261 -5.72 -6.20 -26.81
C ILE A 261 -4.89 -7.46 -27.00
N SER A 262 -5.54 -8.61 -27.05
CA SER A 262 -4.89 -9.89 -27.32
C SER A 262 -4.46 -9.98 -28.80
N ASN A 263 -3.16 -10.11 -29.03
CA ASN A 263 -2.53 -10.12 -30.36
C ASN A 263 -2.99 -11.30 -31.22
N GLY A 264 -3.18 -12.48 -30.63
CA GLY A 264 -3.59 -13.69 -31.35
C GLY A 264 -5.04 -13.66 -31.83
N GLN A 265 -5.89 -12.76 -31.30
CA GLN A 265 -7.32 -12.74 -31.59
C GLN A 265 -7.86 -11.36 -32.02
N GLY A 266 -7.07 -10.28 -31.91
CA GLY A 266 -7.54 -8.92 -32.20
C GLY A 266 -8.68 -8.48 -31.27
N LYS A 267 -8.67 -8.94 -30.01
CA LYS A 267 -9.76 -8.72 -29.06
C LYS A 267 -9.34 -7.87 -27.88
N VAL A 268 -10.18 -6.91 -27.51
CA VAL A 268 -10.07 -6.16 -26.26
C VAL A 268 -10.34 -7.09 -25.08
N VAL A 269 -9.36 -7.25 -24.21
CA VAL A 269 -9.43 -8.15 -23.03
C VAL A 269 -9.47 -7.37 -21.71
N ALA A 270 -8.99 -6.12 -21.71
CA ALA A 270 -9.13 -5.25 -20.54
C ALA A 270 -9.16 -3.77 -20.95
N ILE A 271 -9.80 -2.95 -20.11
CA ILE A 271 -9.80 -1.49 -20.22
C ILE A 271 -9.64 -0.92 -18.82
N THR A 272 -8.69 0.01 -18.65
CA THR A 272 -8.61 0.84 -17.44
C THR A 272 -8.86 2.28 -17.87
N SER A 273 -9.72 2.99 -17.16
CA SER A 273 -10.08 4.36 -17.51
C SER A 273 -10.21 5.22 -16.27
N ASN A 274 -9.55 6.37 -16.26
CA ASN A 274 -9.87 7.51 -15.40
C ASN A 274 -10.39 8.71 -16.21
N MET A 275 -10.83 8.47 -17.45
CA MET A 275 -11.40 9.46 -18.34
C MET A 275 -12.80 9.88 -17.87
N ARG A 276 -12.96 11.14 -17.46
CA ARG A 276 -14.29 11.71 -17.16
C ARG A 276 -15.02 12.04 -18.45
N ARG A 277 -16.28 11.65 -18.59
CA ARG A 277 -17.07 11.91 -19.81
C ARG A 277 -17.54 13.36 -19.89
N ILE A 278 -17.38 14.01 -21.04
CA ILE A 278 -18.01 15.32 -21.31
C ILE A 278 -19.49 15.10 -21.66
N VAL A 279 -20.38 15.81 -20.97
CA VAL A 279 -21.84 15.78 -21.21
C VAL A 279 -22.34 17.03 -21.93
N GLU A 280 -21.70 18.18 -21.70
CA GLU A 280 -22.06 19.44 -22.32
C GLU A 280 -20.80 20.30 -22.52
N THR A 281 -20.81 21.12 -23.58
CA THR A 281 -19.76 22.10 -23.85
C THR A 281 -20.39 23.47 -24.00
N GLN A 282 -19.93 24.42 -23.20
CA GLN A 282 -20.33 25.82 -23.30
C GLN A 282 -19.17 26.64 -23.84
N SER A 283 -19.33 27.21 -25.04
CA SER A 283 -18.34 28.13 -25.60
C SER A 283 -18.30 29.44 -24.82
N GLN A 284 -17.09 29.92 -24.52
CA GLN A 284 -16.89 31.20 -23.85
C GLN A 284 -16.47 32.27 -24.88
N ASP A 285 -17.15 33.41 -24.85
CA ASP A 285 -16.69 34.61 -25.56
C ASP A 285 -15.45 35.15 -24.81
N VAL A 286 -14.27 34.81 -25.33
CA VAL A 286 -12.96 35.15 -24.74
C VAL A 286 -12.85 36.65 -24.48
N SER A 287 -13.47 37.49 -25.30
CA SER A 287 -13.39 38.95 -25.15
C SER A 287 -14.24 39.52 -24.01
N LYS A 288 -15.22 38.76 -23.50
CA LYS A 288 -16.20 39.24 -22.51
C LYS A 288 -16.23 38.48 -21.20
N LYS A 289 -15.74 37.24 -21.17
CA LYS A 289 -15.86 36.36 -19.99
C LYS A 289 -14.53 35.88 -19.41
N ILE A 290 -13.44 36.01 -20.17
CA ILE A 290 -12.10 35.62 -19.72
C ILE A 290 -11.35 36.89 -19.30
N LYS A 291 -10.83 36.89 -18.08
CA LYS A 291 -9.98 37.98 -17.55
C LYS A 291 -8.73 38.12 -18.41
N SER A 292 -8.15 39.32 -18.49
CA SER A 292 -6.84 39.44 -19.13
C SER A 292 -5.74 38.80 -18.26
N PRO A 293 -4.63 38.32 -18.84
CA PRO A 293 -3.47 37.85 -18.07
C PRO A 293 -2.94 38.86 -17.04
N GLU A 294 -2.97 40.15 -17.36
CA GLU A 294 -2.55 41.23 -16.45
C GLU A 294 -3.52 41.37 -15.28
N THR A 295 -4.82 41.21 -15.54
CA THR A 295 -5.84 41.18 -14.50
C THR A 295 -5.61 40.00 -13.56
N ALA A 296 -5.34 38.81 -14.10
CA ALA A 296 -5.01 37.63 -13.30
C ALA A 296 -3.74 37.82 -12.46
N LEU A 297 -2.69 38.45 -13.01
CA LEU A 297 -1.49 38.80 -12.25
C LEU A 297 -1.81 39.80 -11.11
N ALA A 298 -2.67 40.79 -11.37
CA ALA A 298 -3.09 41.73 -10.34
C ALA A 298 -3.88 41.04 -9.21
N GLU A 299 -4.72 40.06 -9.54
CA GLU A 299 -5.41 39.22 -8.56
C GLU A 299 -4.43 38.33 -7.77
N LEU A 300 -3.42 37.77 -8.44
CA LEU A 300 -2.35 37.01 -7.79
C LEU A 300 -1.59 37.87 -6.77
N LYS A 301 -1.25 39.13 -7.12
CA LYS A 301 -0.64 40.12 -6.22
C LYS A 301 -1.53 40.47 -5.01
N GLN A 302 -2.85 40.38 -5.16
CA GLN A 302 -3.81 40.56 -4.08
C GLN A 302 -4.02 39.29 -3.23
N GLY A 303 -3.28 38.22 -3.50
CA GLY A 303 -3.40 36.95 -2.77
C GLY A 303 -4.66 36.16 -3.11
N LYS A 304 -5.28 36.40 -4.28
CA LYS A 304 -6.52 35.73 -4.73
C LYS A 304 -6.27 34.38 -5.43
N ALA A 305 -5.07 33.82 -5.32
CA ALA A 305 -4.78 32.50 -5.88
C ALA A 305 -5.69 31.43 -5.26
N THR A 306 -6.37 30.66 -6.08
CA THR A 306 -7.23 29.56 -5.62
C THR A 306 -6.43 28.34 -5.21
N ILE A 307 -5.29 28.13 -5.86
CA ILE A 307 -4.30 27.10 -5.51
C ILE A 307 -2.95 27.80 -5.39
N SER A 308 -2.18 27.44 -4.37
CA SER A 308 -0.80 27.90 -4.19
C SER A 308 0.02 26.80 -3.58
N LEU A 309 1.00 26.30 -4.34
CA LEU A 309 1.90 25.23 -3.94
C LEU A 309 3.34 25.73 -3.96
N THR A 310 4.16 25.24 -3.04
CA THR A 310 5.62 25.48 -3.05
C THR A 310 6.38 24.19 -2.79
N LEU A 311 7.51 24.04 -3.46
CA LEU A 311 8.45 22.94 -3.30
C LEU A 311 9.84 23.52 -3.01
N PRO A 312 10.53 23.11 -1.94
CA PRO A 312 11.91 23.51 -1.71
C PRO A 312 12.82 23.00 -2.83
N THR A 313 13.76 23.82 -3.29
CA THR A 313 14.74 23.42 -4.30
C THR A 313 16.12 23.18 -3.69
N GLY A 314 16.97 22.47 -4.43
CA GLY A 314 18.31 22.07 -4.00
C GLY A 314 18.42 20.58 -3.73
N SER A 315 19.59 20.14 -3.24
CA SER A 315 19.88 18.75 -2.93
C SER A 315 20.03 18.52 -1.43
N GLY A 316 19.67 17.32 -0.98
CA GLY A 316 19.82 16.87 0.41
C GLY A 316 18.51 16.76 1.19
N PHE A 317 18.59 16.18 2.39
CA PHE A 317 17.45 16.07 3.29
C PHE A 317 17.07 17.43 3.86
N VAL A 318 15.80 17.78 3.75
CA VAL A 318 15.30 19.08 4.19
C VAL A 318 14.27 18.92 5.32
N ASP A 319 14.51 19.64 6.41
CA ASP A 319 13.54 19.76 7.49
C ASP A 319 12.50 20.82 7.11
N LEU A 320 11.31 20.37 6.67
CA LEU A 320 10.24 21.25 6.23
C LEU A 320 9.78 22.25 7.30
N SER A 321 10.02 21.98 8.60
CA SER A 321 9.70 22.95 9.66
C SER A 321 10.65 24.15 9.69
N LYS A 322 11.86 23.98 9.17
CA LYS A 322 12.84 25.07 8.97
C LYS A 322 12.61 25.81 7.67
N VAL A 323 12.16 25.11 6.62
CA VAL A 323 11.81 25.73 5.34
C VAL A 323 10.56 26.57 5.48
N TYR A 324 9.53 26.03 6.13
CA TYR A 324 8.23 26.69 6.32
C TYR A 324 7.94 26.93 7.81
N PRO A 325 8.63 27.86 8.48
CA PRO A 325 8.32 28.24 9.85
C PRO A 325 6.85 28.66 9.96
N GLY A 326 6.14 28.11 10.95
CA GLY A 326 4.70 28.37 11.12
C GLY A 326 3.82 27.84 9.98
N ASN A 327 4.34 26.92 9.16
CA ASN A 327 3.68 26.38 7.97
C ASN A 327 3.35 27.48 6.93
N GLN A 328 4.29 28.42 6.72
CA GLN A 328 4.15 29.50 5.76
C GLN A 328 5.35 29.57 4.82
N ALA A 329 5.08 29.84 3.55
CA ALA A 329 6.07 30.18 2.53
C ALA A 329 5.95 31.67 2.23
N MET A 330 6.70 32.49 2.98
CA MET A 330 6.65 33.95 2.86
C MET A 330 7.83 34.48 2.06
N SER A 331 7.60 35.42 1.15
CA SER A 331 8.68 36.14 0.46
C SER A 331 8.25 37.56 0.11
N ASN A 332 9.24 38.46 -0.04
CA ASN A 332 8.99 39.79 -0.58
C ASN A 332 8.70 39.75 -2.09
N THR A 333 9.24 38.76 -2.81
CA THR A 333 9.11 38.68 -4.27
C THR A 333 9.15 37.24 -4.75
N GLY A 334 8.19 36.86 -5.60
CA GLY A 334 8.28 35.69 -6.48
C GLY A 334 8.71 36.08 -7.88
N THR A 335 9.53 35.27 -8.56
CA THR A 335 9.83 35.44 -9.99
C THR A 335 9.01 34.45 -10.78
N VAL A 336 8.03 34.94 -11.55
CA VAL A 336 7.24 34.13 -12.48
C VAL A 336 8.09 33.88 -13.72
N SER A 337 8.57 32.64 -13.86
CA SER A 337 9.38 32.21 -15.00
C SER A 337 8.53 31.57 -16.10
N ASP A 338 7.28 31.22 -15.81
CA ASP A 338 6.41 30.57 -16.77
C ASP A 338 4.92 30.84 -16.50
N PHE A 339 4.14 30.87 -17.57
CA PHE A 339 2.74 31.27 -17.57
C PHE A 339 1.97 30.56 -18.68
N ILE A 340 0.82 29.98 -18.34
CA ILE A 340 -0.09 29.38 -19.31
C ILE A 340 -1.55 29.51 -18.87
N ILE A 341 -2.47 29.43 -19.81
CA ILE A 341 -3.88 29.14 -19.56
C ILE A 341 -4.15 27.65 -19.86
N ALA A 342 -4.75 26.92 -18.93
CA ALA A 342 -5.00 25.49 -19.04
C ALA A 342 -6.27 25.08 -18.29
N TYR A 343 -6.80 23.90 -18.60
CA TYR A 343 -7.77 23.22 -17.74
C TYR A 343 -7.02 22.50 -16.62
N LEU A 344 -7.60 22.53 -15.42
CA LEU A 344 -7.11 21.75 -14.30
C LEU A 344 -7.96 20.51 -14.10
N GLU A 345 -7.30 19.38 -13.87
CA GLU A 345 -7.97 18.13 -13.57
C GLU A 345 -7.69 17.68 -12.15
N ASP A 346 -8.78 17.31 -11.46
CA ASP A 346 -8.71 16.75 -10.12
C ASP A 346 -8.26 15.29 -10.14
N SER A 347 -7.70 14.82 -9.02
CA SER A 347 -7.30 13.42 -8.82
C SER A 347 -8.41 12.44 -9.26
N PRO A 348 -8.09 11.30 -9.91
CA PRO A 348 -9.08 10.35 -10.43
C PRO A 348 -10.11 9.81 -9.43
N ASP A 349 -9.80 9.86 -8.14
CA ASP A 349 -10.66 9.40 -7.04
C ASP A 349 -11.70 10.44 -6.61
N ARG A 350 -11.64 11.67 -7.14
CA ARG A 350 -12.62 12.72 -6.90
C ARG A 350 -13.57 12.89 -8.09
N ALA A 351 -14.82 13.21 -7.77
CA ALA A 351 -15.76 13.71 -8.77
C ALA A 351 -15.35 15.14 -9.15
N GLN A 352 -15.47 15.47 -10.43
CA GLN A 352 -15.28 16.82 -10.96
C GLN A 352 -16.43 17.09 -11.92
N GLN A 353 -17.18 18.17 -11.74
CA GLN A 353 -18.32 18.50 -12.58
C GLN A 353 -17.96 19.31 -13.82
N GLU A 354 -16.82 20.00 -13.84
CA GLU A 354 -16.44 20.85 -14.96
C GLU A 354 -14.93 20.97 -15.17
N LEU A 355 -14.52 21.11 -16.43
CA LEU A 355 -13.22 21.66 -16.83
C LEU A 355 -13.43 23.14 -17.19
N VAL A 356 -12.90 24.01 -16.36
CA VAL A 356 -12.89 25.47 -16.58
C VAL A 356 -11.45 25.98 -16.71
N PRO A 357 -11.24 27.06 -17.48
CA PRO A 357 -9.90 27.57 -17.74
C PRO A 357 -9.32 28.29 -16.51
N TYR A 358 -8.03 28.04 -16.27
CA TYR A 358 -7.24 28.68 -15.23
C TYR A 358 -5.94 29.25 -15.79
N TYR A 359 -5.52 30.38 -15.23
CA TYR A 359 -4.16 30.89 -15.37
C TYR A 359 -3.25 30.22 -14.36
N ILE A 360 -2.16 29.61 -14.84
CA ILE A 360 -1.15 28.96 -14.01
C ILE A 360 0.12 29.79 -14.10
N PHE A 361 0.59 30.26 -12.94
CA PHE A 361 1.83 30.97 -12.76
C PHE A 361 2.83 30.03 -12.10
N LYS A 362 3.92 29.70 -12.80
CA LYS A 362 5.03 28.90 -12.25
C LYS A 362 6.27 29.78 -12.11
N GLY A 363 7.00 29.59 -11.03
CA GLY A 363 8.14 30.45 -10.74
C GLY A 363 9.01 29.95 -9.61
N THR A 364 9.96 30.79 -9.23
CA THR A 364 10.86 30.57 -8.10
C THR A 364 10.85 31.75 -7.14
N SER A 365 11.14 31.50 -5.87
CA SER A 365 11.29 32.55 -4.88
C SER A 365 12.30 32.13 -3.83
N ARG A 366 13.01 33.10 -3.26
CA ARG A 366 13.72 32.91 -1.99
C ARG A 366 12.80 33.34 -0.86
N ILE A 367 12.41 32.42 0.00
CA ILE A 367 11.52 32.71 1.13
C ILE A 367 12.29 33.25 2.34
N ILE A 368 11.58 33.88 3.28
CA ILE A 368 12.16 34.59 4.45
C ILE A 368 13.01 33.67 5.33
N SER A 369 12.72 32.36 5.33
CA SER A 369 13.54 31.35 6.03
C SER A 369 14.92 31.14 5.39
N GLY A 370 15.19 31.76 4.23
CA GLY A 370 16.48 31.73 3.54
C GLY A 370 16.61 30.62 2.49
N TYR A 371 15.58 29.77 2.34
CA TYR A 371 15.52 28.70 1.35
C TYR A 371 14.99 29.18 0.01
N ASP A 372 15.44 28.55 -1.07
CA ASP A 372 14.88 28.73 -2.41
C ASP A 372 13.74 27.71 -2.59
N VAL A 373 12.65 28.16 -3.20
CA VAL A 373 11.47 27.34 -3.50
C VAL A 373 11.03 27.56 -4.94
N GLU A 374 10.54 26.50 -5.56
CA GLU A 374 9.66 26.58 -6.72
C GLU A 374 8.23 26.78 -6.24
N PHE A 375 7.42 27.48 -7.03
CA PHE A 375 6.02 27.68 -6.74
C PHE A 375 5.16 27.51 -7.98
N VAL A 376 3.92 27.08 -7.74
CA VAL A 376 2.84 27.10 -8.73
C VAL A 376 1.62 27.73 -8.07
N GLN A 377 1.07 28.76 -8.69
CA GLN A 377 -0.12 29.45 -8.21
C GLN A 377 -1.13 29.61 -9.34
N VAL A 378 -2.41 29.53 -8.99
CA VAL A 378 -3.51 29.44 -9.96
C VAL A 378 -4.54 30.52 -9.73
N ILE A 379 -4.99 31.15 -10.80
CA ILE A 379 -6.09 32.12 -10.82
C ILE A 379 -7.17 31.65 -11.80
N PRO A 380 -8.47 31.59 -11.42
CA PRO A 380 -9.55 31.31 -12.36
C PRO A 380 -9.55 32.33 -13.50
N ALA A 381 -9.60 31.85 -14.74
CA ALA A 381 -9.63 32.74 -15.90
C ALA A 381 -11.02 33.37 -16.11
N LEU A 382 -12.07 32.77 -15.56
CA LEU A 382 -13.44 33.31 -15.57
C LEU A 382 -13.69 34.20 -14.33
N ASP A 383 -14.50 35.24 -14.47
CA ASP A 383 -14.90 36.12 -13.35
C ASP A 383 -15.77 35.41 -12.30
N ASN A 384 -16.67 34.55 -12.78
CA ASN A 384 -17.49 33.67 -11.96
C ASN A 384 -17.26 32.23 -12.46
N PRO A 385 -16.18 31.55 -12.05
CA PRO A 385 -16.07 30.12 -12.30
C PRO A 385 -17.30 29.43 -11.68
N GLY A 386 -17.76 28.33 -12.27
CA GLY A 386 -18.86 27.55 -11.71
C GLY A 386 -18.56 27.19 -10.25
N THR A 387 -19.62 26.86 -9.50
CA THR A 387 -19.59 26.71 -8.04
C THR A 387 -18.66 25.61 -7.50
N GLU A 388 -18.02 24.81 -8.35
CA GLU A 388 -17.04 23.81 -7.93
C GLU A 388 -15.60 24.30 -8.07
N LYS A 389 -14.93 24.48 -6.94
CA LYS A 389 -13.49 24.74 -6.89
C LYS A 389 -12.75 23.47 -7.33
N VAL A 390 -12.10 23.52 -8.50
CA VAL A 390 -11.12 22.48 -8.89
C VAL A 390 -10.04 22.45 -7.81
N LEU A 391 -9.90 21.29 -7.16
CA LEU A 391 -9.39 21.08 -5.82
C LEU A 391 -10.30 21.66 -4.72
N GLY A 392 -11.05 20.78 -4.07
CA GLY A 392 -11.80 21.01 -2.82
C GLY A 392 -10.90 21.45 -1.65
N ILE A 393 -10.27 22.60 -1.76
CA ILE A 393 -9.86 23.42 -0.63
C ILE A 393 -11.11 24.21 -0.23
N GLU A 394 -12.10 23.49 0.32
CA GLU A 394 -12.99 24.16 1.26
C GLU A 394 -12.12 24.68 2.39
N THR A 395 -12.28 25.95 2.70
CA THR A 395 -11.69 26.56 3.89
C THR A 395 -12.31 26.03 5.18
N ASP A 396 -13.21 25.04 5.11
CA ASP A 396 -13.69 24.24 6.23
C ASP A 396 -12.95 22.89 6.29
N PHE A 397 -11.97 22.83 7.19
CA PHE A 397 -11.12 21.66 7.44
C PHE A 397 -11.88 20.59 8.23
N GLY A 398 -12.81 19.90 7.58
CA GLY A 398 -13.58 18.79 8.12
C GLY A 398 -13.45 17.52 7.29
N SER A 399 -12.37 16.76 7.50
CA SER A 399 -12.25 15.31 7.22
C SER A 399 -12.31 14.83 5.74
N ALA A 400 -11.18 14.31 5.27
CA ALA A 400 -11.00 13.42 4.09
C ALA A 400 -10.85 14.05 2.69
N SER A 401 -9.74 14.76 2.45
CA SER A 401 -8.84 14.61 1.27
C SER A 401 -7.86 15.79 1.16
N THR A 402 -6.98 15.96 2.15
CA THR A 402 -5.88 16.92 2.08
C THR A 402 -4.72 16.35 1.26
N ILE A 403 -4.28 17.07 0.23
CA ILE A 403 -2.95 16.88 -0.36
C ILE A 403 -1.94 17.24 0.73
N GLN A 404 -0.97 16.36 0.99
CA GLN A 404 -0.01 16.49 2.08
C GLN A 404 1.41 16.51 1.52
N TYR A 405 2.38 17.04 2.26
CA TYR A 405 3.76 17.02 1.79
C TYR A 405 4.30 15.63 1.45
N ALA A 406 3.82 14.58 2.13
CA ALA A 406 4.19 13.20 1.85
C ALA A 406 3.69 12.67 0.49
N THR A 407 2.87 13.42 -0.23
CA THR A 407 2.41 13.09 -1.60
C THR A 407 3.29 13.71 -2.70
N PHE A 408 4.23 14.59 -2.36
CA PHE A 408 5.27 15.02 -3.32
C PHE A 408 6.37 13.97 -3.30
N ASN A 409 6.50 13.24 -4.41
CA ASN A 409 7.57 12.27 -4.59
C ASN A 409 8.88 13.06 -4.81
N PHE A 410 9.61 13.33 -3.73
CA PHE A 410 10.97 13.85 -3.83
C PHE A 410 11.80 12.78 -4.56
N SER A 411 12.31 13.12 -5.75
CA SER A 411 13.04 12.22 -6.66
C SER A 411 13.82 11.09 -5.96
N ASP A 412 13.49 9.84 -6.32
CA ASP A 412 14.10 8.61 -5.82
C ASP A 412 15.36 8.17 -6.61
N GLU A 413 16.00 9.02 -7.42
CA GLU A 413 17.22 8.62 -8.13
C GLU A 413 18.55 9.03 -7.46
N PRO A 414 19.50 8.07 -7.32
CA PRO A 414 20.83 8.30 -6.79
C PRO A 414 21.71 8.90 -7.89
N THR A 415 22.08 10.17 -7.76
CA THR A 415 23.20 10.69 -8.57
C THR A 415 24.53 10.24 -7.96
N PRO A 416 25.44 9.64 -8.76
CA PRO A 416 26.74 9.21 -8.27
C PRO A 416 27.55 10.44 -7.85
N SER A 417 28.21 10.30 -6.70
CA SER A 417 29.06 11.31 -6.08
C SER A 417 30.03 11.97 -7.07
N VAL A 418 29.81 13.25 -7.36
CA VAL A 418 30.87 14.19 -7.77
C VAL A 418 30.94 15.27 -6.71
N SER A 419 32.13 15.37 -6.10
CA SER A 419 32.43 16.31 -5.02
C SER A 419 32.32 17.76 -5.51
N LEU A 420 31.45 18.55 -4.88
CA LEU A 420 31.53 20.01 -4.94
C LEU A 420 31.96 20.54 -3.58
N ARG A 421 33.20 21.06 -3.52
CA ARG A 421 33.63 21.95 -2.44
C ARG A 421 32.83 23.24 -2.54
N ILE A 422 32.11 23.60 -1.49
CA ILE A 422 31.58 24.94 -1.29
C ILE A 422 32.24 25.50 -0.04
N SER A 423 33.14 26.47 -0.24
CA SER A 423 33.60 27.37 0.81
C SER A 423 32.41 28.25 1.24
N PRO A 424 32.21 28.52 2.54
CA PRO A 424 31.14 29.41 2.98
C PRO A 424 31.41 30.84 2.51
N SER A 425 30.54 31.39 1.65
CA SER A 425 30.47 32.82 1.39
C SER A 425 29.55 33.47 2.44
N THR A 426 30.16 34.21 3.34
CA THR A 426 29.45 35.10 4.28
C THR A 426 28.92 36.31 3.49
N PRO A 427 27.68 36.79 3.73
CA PRO A 427 27.16 37.96 3.03
C PRO A 427 27.99 39.23 3.35
N PRO A 428 28.19 40.14 2.37
CA PRO A 428 29.01 41.32 2.58
C PRO A 428 28.28 42.31 3.48
N ARG A 429 28.87 42.58 4.65
CA ARG A 429 28.51 43.72 5.50
C ARG A 429 29.31 44.93 5.03
N ILE A 430 28.64 45.89 4.41
CA ILE A 430 29.25 47.17 4.05
C ILE A 430 29.39 47.99 5.34
N ASN A 431 30.63 48.29 5.75
CA ASN A 431 30.93 49.34 6.72
C ASN A 431 32.32 49.94 6.39
N PRO A 432 32.53 51.25 6.60
CA PRO A 432 33.56 52.03 5.91
C PRO A 432 34.98 51.70 6.39
N THR A 433 35.90 51.74 5.42
CA THR A 433 37.34 51.49 5.52
C THR A 433 38.06 52.38 6.53
N PRO A 434 38.81 51.80 7.49
CA PRO A 434 39.93 52.48 8.15
C PRO A 434 41.28 51.99 7.58
N THR A 435 42.17 52.96 7.38
CA THR A 435 43.56 52.86 6.90
C THR A 435 44.40 51.80 7.64
N PRO A 436 45.27 51.02 6.95
CA PRO A 436 46.06 49.97 7.59
C PRO A 436 47.30 50.52 8.32
N PRO A 437 47.62 50.02 9.54
CA PRO A 437 48.94 50.20 10.15
C PRO A 437 49.92 49.10 9.70
N PRO A 438 51.25 49.33 9.82
CA PRO A 438 52.26 48.51 9.17
C PRO A 438 52.48 47.13 9.80
N LEU A 439 52.90 46.22 8.93
CA LEU A 439 53.11 44.78 9.12
C LEU A 439 54.32 44.48 10.04
N PRO A 440 54.20 43.60 11.05
CA PRO A 440 55.36 43.06 11.75
C PRO A 440 55.90 41.80 11.07
N THR A 441 57.23 41.79 10.90
CA THR A 441 58.07 40.68 10.42
C THR A 441 58.06 39.50 11.40
N VAL A 442 57.92 38.26 10.91
CA VAL A 442 58.03 37.05 11.73
C VAL A 442 59.08 36.10 11.16
N THR A 443 60.00 35.73 12.04
CA THR A 443 61.17 34.84 11.93
C THR A 443 60.77 33.36 11.80
N PRO A 444 61.50 32.51 11.07
CA PRO A 444 61.17 31.09 10.87
C PRO A 444 61.46 30.24 12.12
N SER A 445 60.49 29.40 12.50
CA SER A 445 60.62 28.39 13.58
C SER A 445 60.95 27.01 13.00
N GLN A 446 61.85 26.30 13.67
CA GLN A 446 62.45 25.04 13.22
C GLN A 446 61.55 23.81 13.43
N MET A 447 61.74 22.85 12.53
CA MET A 447 61.10 21.55 12.42
C MET A 447 61.66 20.56 13.46
N PRO A 448 60.84 19.82 14.24
CA PRO A 448 61.33 18.76 15.11
C PRO A 448 61.55 17.44 14.34
N THR A 449 62.70 16.82 14.62
CA THR A 449 63.22 15.53 14.12
C THR A 449 62.52 14.32 14.78
N PRO A 450 62.22 13.23 14.05
CA PRO A 450 61.65 12.01 14.63
C PRO A 450 62.69 11.12 15.32
N THR A 451 62.28 10.48 16.42
CA THR A 451 63.05 9.51 17.23
C THR A 451 62.81 8.07 16.72
N PRO A 452 63.81 7.17 16.73
CA PRO A 452 63.70 5.83 16.15
C PRO A 452 63.00 4.83 17.10
N THR A 453 62.18 3.93 16.57
CA THR A 453 61.60 2.78 17.29
C THR A 453 62.37 1.52 16.95
N GLU A 454 62.77 0.77 17.98
CA GLU A 454 63.57 -0.45 17.91
C GLU A 454 62.86 -1.63 17.24
N ILE A 455 63.68 -2.43 16.56
CA ILE A 455 63.36 -3.71 15.92
C ILE A 455 63.64 -4.81 16.94
N LEU A 456 62.64 -5.67 17.23
CA LEU A 456 62.89 -6.96 17.91
C LEU A 456 62.76 -8.11 16.90
N SER A 457 63.82 -8.93 16.91
CA SER A 457 64.05 -10.13 16.09
C SER A 457 63.39 -11.38 16.70
N PRO A 458 63.28 -12.50 15.94
CA PRO A 458 62.38 -13.62 16.23
C PRO A 458 63.01 -14.69 17.13
N THR A 459 62.18 -15.55 17.72
CA THR A 459 62.61 -16.76 18.46
C THR A 459 61.67 -17.93 18.09
N PRO A 460 62.18 -19.17 17.99
CA PRO A 460 61.78 -20.11 16.95
C PRO A 460 60.71 -21.14 17.35
N SER A 461 60.20 -21.77 16.29
CA SER A 461 59.27 -22.88 16.21
C SER A 461 59.76 -24.18 16.90
N PRO A 462 58.84 -25.04 17.37
CA PRO A 462 59.00 -26.47 17.31
C PRO A 462 58.02 -27.09 16.31
N SER A 463 58.60 -27.72 15.28
CA SER A 463 58.04 -28.82 14.47
C SER A 463 58.10 -30.11 15.33
N LEU A 464 57.33 -31.20 15.21
CA LEU A 464 56.47 -31.81 14.20
C LEU A 464 55.78 -32.98 14.94
N GLN A 465 54.52 -33.32 14.64
CA GLN A 465 54.16 -34.72 14.47
C GLN A 465 52.89 -34.90 13.62
N VAL A 466 53.03 -35.79 12.64
CA VAL A 466 52.13 -36.11 11.53
C VAL A 466 51.28 -37.34 11.89
N SER A 467 50.05 -37.38 11.36
CA SER A 467 49.29 -38.58 10.88
C SER A 467 47.88 -38.73 11.50
N PRO A 468 46.86 -39.33 10.82
CA PRO A 468 46.66 -39.52 9.37
C PRO A 468 45.40 -38.81 8.84
N THR A 469 45.39 -38.67 7.51
CA THR A 469 44.28 -38.27 6.64
C THR A 469 42.94 -38.95 6.97
N PRO A 470 41.83 -38.20 7.13
CA PRO A 470 40.49 -38.75 7.01
C PRO A 470 40.11 -38.79 5.53
N THR A 471 39.94 -40.02 5.06
CA THR A 471 39.40 -40.46 3.78
C THR A 471 38.18 -39.64 3.37
N LYS A 472 38.20 -39.14 2.13
CA LYS A 472 37.06 -38.58 1.39
C LYS A 472 35.87 -39.57 1.43
N PRO A 473 34.75 -39.24 2.08
CA PRO A 473 33.52 -40.01 1.93
C PRO A 473 32.86 -39.66 0.58
N PRO A 474 32.04 -40.57 0.03
CA PRO A 474 31.76 -40.65 -1.39
C PRO A 474 30.95 -39.46 -1.91
N ALA A 475 31.16 -39.14 -3.18
CA ALA A 475 30.25 -38.30 -3.95
C ALA A 475 28.87 -38.97 -3.95
N LEU A 476 27.95 -38.42 -3.16
CA LEU A 476 26.53 -38.67 -3.31
C LEU A 476 26.04 -37.85 -4.49
N THR A 477 26.00 -38.49 -5.65
CA THR A 477 25.15 -38.09 -6.77
C THR A 477 23.69 -38.22 -6.34
N SER A 478 23.04 -37.11 -6.02
CA SER A 478 21.59 -37.00 -6.12
C SER A 478 21.29 -35.69 -6.84
N SER A 479 20.85 -35.85 -8.09
CA SER A 479 20.37 -34.78 -8.96
C SER A 479 19.44 -33.80 -8.24
N CYS A 480 19.73 -32.52 -8.36
CA CYS A 480 18.74 -31.46 -8.15
C CYS A 480 17.52 -31.74 -9.04
N SER A 481 16.33 -31.78 -8.44
CA SER A 481 15.12 -31.48 -9.20
C SER A 481 14.99 -29.96 -9.20
N GLU A 482 15.46 -29.32 -10.27
CA GLU A 482 15.05 -27.98 -10.65
C GLU A 482 13.52 -27.94 -10.71
N THR A 483 12.83 -27.11 -9.92
CA THR A 483 11.45 -26.64 -10.19
C THR A 483 10.97 -25.63 -9.14
N PHE A 484 11.66 -24.49 -9.03
CA PHE A 484 11.03 -23.19 -8.73
C PHE A 484 11.91 -22.12 -9.34
N THR A 485 11.36 -21.29 -10.23
CA THR A 485 12.18 -20.34 -10.98
C THR A 485 12.23 -18.94 -10.34
N HIS A 486 11.24 -18.47 -9.57
CA HIS A 486 11.29 -17.17 -8.86
C HIS A 486 10.35 -17.07 -7.64
N GLU A 487 10.75 -16.30 -6.62
CA GLU A 487 9.97 -15.89 -5.43
C GLU A 487 9.78 -14.36 -5.41
N TYR A 488 8.62 -13.87 -4.95
CA TYR A 488 8.34 -12.42 -4.84
C TYR A 488 7.77 -12.03 -3.47
N LEU A 489 8.23 -10.89 -2.96
CA LEU A 489 7.78 -10.27 -1.71
C LEU A 489 6.92 -9.03 -2.03
N LEU A 490 5.73 -8.96 -1.43
CA LEU A 490 4.86 -7.78 -1.57
C LEU A 490 5.21 -6.71 -0.53
N PRO A 491 4.90 -5.42 -0.77
CA PRO A 491 5.17 -4.32 0.17
C PRO A 491 4.54 -4.47 1.55
N ASN A 492 3.55 -5.35 1.69
CA ASN A 492 2.86 -5.67 2.94
C ASN A 492 3.46 -6.89 3.69
N GLY A 493 4.56 -7.46 3.20
CA GLY A 493 5.24 -8.59 3.83
C GLY A 493 4.70 -9.99 3.46
N ALA A 494 3.74 -10.10 2.54
CA ALA A 494 3.27 -11.39 2.03
C ALA A 494 4.26 -12.02 1.01
N LYS A 495 4.32 -13.36 0.96
CA LYS A 495 5.18 -14.14 0.05
C LYS A 495 4.35 -14.87 -1.01
N LEU A 496 4.82 -14.88 -2.26
CA LEU A 496 4.21 -15.58 -3.41
C LEU A 496 5.20 -16.59 -4.03
N ALA A 497 4.75 -17.82 -4.28
CA ALA A 497 5.50 -18.89 -4.95
C ALA A 497 4.67 -19.55 -6.07
N PHE A 498 5.31 -19.95 -7.18
CA PHE A 498 4.63 -20.48 -8.38
C PHE A 498 5.35 -21.71 -8.97
N ASN A 499 4.59 -22.68 -9.49
CA ASN A 499 5.11 -23.78 -10.30
C ASN A 499 4.53 -23.70 -11.73
N VAL A 500 5.29 -24.13 -12.74
CA VAL A 500 4.86 -24.19 -14.14
C VAL A 500 4.79 -25.65 -14.56
N ASN A 501 3.58 -26.16 -14.82
CA ASN A 501 3.36 -27.28 -15.74
C ASN A 501 1.92 -27.34 -16.27
N TRP A 502 1.78 -28.05 -17.39
CA TRP A 502 0.78 -27.99 -18.46
C TRP A 502 -0.35 -29.06 -18.33
N GLU A 503 -1.48 -28.76 -18.97
CA GLU A 503 -2.60 -29.62 -19.45
C GLU A 503 -3.99 -29.75 -18.72
N PHE A 504 -4.99 -29.12 -19.38
CA PHE A 504 -6.36 -29.56 -19.78
C PHE A 504 -7.59 -29.78 -18.85
N ARG A 505 -8.58 -28.86 -19.00
CA ARG A 505 -10.08 -28.89 -19.10
C ARG A 505 -10.96 -29.96 -18.40
N ALA A 506 -12.03 -29.53 -17.67
CA ALA A 506 -13.48 -29.82 -17.96
C ALA A 506 -14.52 -29.24 -16.93
N PHE A 507 -15.51 -28.51 -17.46
CA PHE A 507 -16.97 -28.39 -17.17
C PHE A 507 -17.65 -28.19 -15.77
N MET A 508 -18.40 -27.06 -15.71
CA MET A 508 -19.81 -26.80 -15.27
C MET A 508 -20.28 -26.79 -13.77
N TYR A 509 -20.41 -25.54 -13.27
CA TYR A 509 -21.51 -24.84 -12.56
C TYR A 509 -22.91 -25.50 -12.36
N ILE A 510 -23.52 -25.33 -11.16
CA ILE A 510 -24.82 -24.63 -10.86
C ILE A 510 -24.82 -24.13 -9.38
N PRO A 511 -25.33 -22.91 -9.07
CA PRO A 511 -25.39 -22.30 -7.73
C PRO A 511 -26.76 -22.50 -7.01
N GLY A 512 -26.75 -22.43 -5.68
CA GLY A 512 -27.95 -22.51 -4.82
C GLY A 512 -28.56 -21.14 -4.44
N PRO A 513 -29.89 -21.06 -4.17
CA PRO A 513 -30.60 -19.86 -3.74
C PRO A 513 -30.81 -19.77 -2.21
N SER A 514 -31.34 -18.62 -1.78
CA SER A 514 -31.24 -18.03 -0.43
C SER A 514 -32.55 -17.90 0.37
N ASP A 515 -33.57 -18.75 0.16
CA ASP A 515 -34.81 -18.70 0.97
C ASP A 515 -35.37 -20.10 1.32
N PRO A 516 -35.63 -20.44 2.60
CA PRO A 516 -36.11 -21.75 3.02
C PRO A 516 -37.55 -22.13 2.61
N ALA A 517 -38.37 -21.20 2.09
CA ALA A 517 -39.75 -21.52 1.67
C ALA A 517 -39.87 -22.21 0.29
N ASP A 518 -38.77 -22.33 -0.47
CA ASP A 518 -38.77 -22.92 -1.82
C ASP A 518 -38.28 -24.38 -1.86
N LEU A 519 -37.89 -24.95 -0.71
CA LEU A 519 -37.38 -26.33 -0.65
C LEU A 519 -38.44 -27.38 -0.97
N ASP A 520 -39.69 -27.20 -0.54
CA ASP A 520 -40.76 -28.16 -0.77
C ASP A 520 -41.18 -28.23 -2.26
N SER A 521 -41.06 -27.10 -2.99
CA SER A 521 -41.33 -27.04 -4.43
C SER A 521 -40.24 -27.75 -5.26
N ILE A 522 -39.01 -27.77 -4.76
CA ILE A 522 -37.86 -28.46 -5.36
C ILE A 522 -37.94 -29.97 -5.15
N VAL A 523 -38.41 -30.42 -3.98
CA VAL A 523 -38.59 -31.85 -3.65
C VAL A 523 -39.68 -32.51 -4.49
N GLU A 524 -40.75 -31.77 -4.82
CA GLU A 524 -41.81 -32.23 -5.73
C GLU A 524 -41.35 -32.26 -7.20
N ARG A 525 -40.40 -31.39 -7.57
CA ARG A 525 -39.89 -31.25 -8.95
C ARG A 525 -38.72 -32.20 -9.28
N TYR A 526 -38.01 -32.74 -8.28
CA TYR A 526 -36.87 -33.64 -8.45
C TYR A 526 -36.79 -34.73 -7.35
N PRO A 527 -37.49 -35.88 -7.52
CA PRO A 527 -37.68 -36.90 -6.47
C PRO A 527 -36.39 -37.54 -5.93
N GLN A 528 -35.28 -37.46 -6.67
CA GLN A 528 -33.99 -38.05 -6.29
C GLN A 528 -33.29 -37.34 -5.11
N PHE A 529 -33.68 -36.10 -4.79
CA PHE A 529 -33.07 -35.34 -3.68
C PHE A 529 -33.68 -35.61 -2.30
N LYS A 530 -34.75 -36.41 -2.24
CA LYS A 530 -35.37 -36.82 -0.96
C LYS A 530 -34.36 -37.53 -0.04
N SER A 531 -33.39 -38.24 -0.61
CA SER A 531 -32.33 -38.94 0.15
C SER A 531 -31.21 -38.03 0.70
N TRP A 532 -31.08 -36.80 0.20
CA TRP A 532 -30.02 -35.86 0.60
C TRP A 532 -30.46 -34.92 1.74
N ILE A 533 -31.74 -34.58 1.82
CA ILE A 533 -32.32 -33.74 2.89
C ILE A 533 -32.54 -34.55 4.17
N GLU A 534 -32.80 -35.85 4.06
CA GLU A 534 -32.96 -36.75 5.21
C GLU A 534 -31.59 -37.18 5.82
N GLY A 535 -30.47 -36.69 5.26
CA GLY A 535 -29.10 -36.89 5.78
C GLY A 535 -28.57 -35.68 6.59
N PRO A 536 -27.63 -35.88 7.53
CA PRO A 536 -27.26 -34.85 8.49
C PRO A 536 -26.33 -33.76 7.89
N GLN A 537 -26.86 -32.53 7.78
CA GLN A 537 -26.24 -31.19 7.91
C GLN A 537 -24.89 -30.90 7.19
N VAL A 538 -24.94 -30.09 6.13
CA VAL A 538 -23.75 -29.40 5.56
C VAL A 538 -23.66 -27.95 6.12
N ASN A 539 -22.41 -27.53 6.37
CA ASN A 539 -21.98 -26.40 7.20
C ASN A 539 -21.93 -25.06 6.43
N ARG A 540 -22.48 -24.00 7.05
CA ARG A 540 -22.39 -22.57 6.64
C ARG A 540 -20.98 -22.11 6.20
N ALA A 541 -19.92 -22.67 6.78
CA ALA A 541 -18.54 -22.37 6.43
C ALA A 541 -18.18 -22.71 4.98
N GLU A 542 -18.83 -23.69 4.36
CA GLU A 542 -18.54 -24.11 2.98
C GLU A 542 -19.08 -23.09 1.95
N MET A 543 -20.19 -22.43 2.30
CA MET A 543 -20.77 -21.33 1.52
C MET A 543 -19.96 -20.03 1.67
N GLU A 544 -19.49 -19.70 2.88
CA GLU A 544 -18.62 -18.53 3.14
C GLU A 544 -17.25 -18.68 2.45
N ASN A 545 -16.74 -19.91 2.34
CA ASN A 545 -15.48 -20.20 1.65
C ASN A 545 -15.57 -19.97 0.12
N THR A 546 -16.74 -20.19 -0.47
CA THR A 546 -16.97 -19.98 -1.91
C THR A 546 -16.99 -18.49 -2.28
N ILE A 547 -17.46 -17.62 -1.38
CA ILE A 547 -17.51 -16.17 -1.60
C ILE A 547 -16.11 -15.54 -1.47
N MET A 548 -15.29 -16.00 -0.51
CA MET A 548 -13.92 -15.51 -0.34
C MET A 548 -12.98 -15.93 -1.48
N GLN A 549 -13.20 -17.10 -2.08
CA GLN A 549 -12.48 -17.57 -3.28
C GLN A 549 -12.63 -16.58 -4.46
N GLN A 550 -13.79 -15.96 -4.63
CA GLN A 550 -14.01 -15.00 -5.71
C GLN A 550 -13.34 -13.64 -5.46
N ILE A 551 -13.29 -13.19 -4.20
CA ILE A 551 -12.69 -11.91 -3.80
C ILE A 551 -11.16 -11.95 -3.95
N VAL A 552 -10.51 -13.06 -3.58
CA VAL A 552 -9.06 -13.24 -3.72
C VAL A 552 -8.63 -13.32 -5.19
N GLY A 553 -9.44 -13.95 -6.05
CA GLY A 553 -9.20 -13.98 -7.50
C GLY A 553 -9.23 -12.59 -8.15
N ILE A 554 -10.08 -11.68 -7.63
CA ILE A 554 -10.19 -10.30 -8.13
C ILE A 554 -8.98 -9.44 -7.72
N TYR A 555 -8.47 -9.62 -6.50
CA TYR A 555 -7.32 -8.85 -6.01
C TYR A 555 -6.01 -9.24 -6.73
N LEU A 556 -5.84 -10.51 -7.08
CA LEU A 556 -4.60 -11.01 -7.70
C LEU A 556 -4.45 -10.65 -9.18
N ASN A 557 -5.54 -10.44 -9.93
CA ASN A 557 -5.45 -9.94 -11.32
C ASN A 557 -5.03 -8.47 -11.41
N SER A 558 -5.06 -7.73 -10.30
CA SER A 558 -4.55 -6.35 -10.24
C SER A 558 -3.04 -6.27 -9.96
N VAL A 559 -2.41 -7.38 -9.58
CA VAL A 559 -0.97 -7.49 -9.37
C VAL A 559 -0.42 -8.37 -10.50
N ASN A 560 0.48 -7.82 -11.33
CA ASN A 560 0.86 -8.38 -12.64
C ASN A 560 1.64 -9.72 -12.51
N ILE A 561 0.94 -10.84 -12.40
CA ILE A 561 1.50 -12.20 -12.36
C ILE A 561 1.14 -12.86 -13.69
N GLY A 562 2.14 -13.01 -14.59
CA GLY A 562 1.93 -13.36 -16.00
C GLY A 562 1.14 -14.64 -16.27
N ALA A 563 0.49 -14.69 -17.44
CA ALA A 563 -0.28 -15.83 -17.92
C ALA A 563 0.56 -17.11 -17.98
N GLY A 564 0.01 -18.21 -17.47
CA GLY A 564 0.68 -19.52 -17.38
C GLY A 564 1.28 -19.84 -16.00
N LYS A 565 1.19 -18.92 -15.02
CA LYS A 565 1.56 -19.18 -13.63
C LYS A 565 0.31 -19.38 -12.77
N ASN A 566 0.15 -20.58 -12.23
CA ASN A 566 -0.91 -20.85 -11.25
C ASN A 566 -0.37 -20.56 -9.84
N ILE A 567 -1.06 -19.69 -9.10
CA ILE A 567 -0.81 -19.48 -7.67
C ILE A 567 -1.37 -20.70 -6.93
N ILE A 568 -0.51 -21.38 -6.18
CA ILE A 568 -0.84 -22.63 -5.51
C ILE A 568 -1.23 -22.38 -4.05
N ALA A 569 -0.80 -21.25 -3.47
CA ALA A 569 -1.20 -20.77 -2.14
C ALA A 569 -0.93 -19.27 -1.96
N TYR A 570 -1.72 -18.62 -1.10
CA TYR A 570 -1.58 -17.23 -0.66
C TYR A 570 -1.70 -17.16 0.87
N CYS A 571 -0.82 -16.39 1.54
CA CYS A 571 -0.87 -16.21 2.99
C CYS A 571 -0.54 -14.74 3.34
N THR A 572 -1.34 -14.09 4.19
CA THR A 572 -1.10 -12.71 4.66
C THR A 572 -0.65 -12.70 6.13
N PRO A 573 0.03 -11.63 6.60
CA PRO A 573 0.41 -11.50 8.01
C PRO A 573 -0.78 -11.33 8.97
N LEU A 574 -1.94 -10.87 8.46
CA LEU A 574 -3.14 -10.60 9.26
C LEU A 574 -4.13 -11.78 9.29
N GLU A 575 -4.02 -12.73 8.36
CA GLU A 575 -4.83 -13.95 8.27
C GLU A 575 -3.95 -15.17 7.98
N SER A 576 -2.95 -15.38 8.83
CA SER A 576 -2.06 -16.55 8.77
C SER A 576 -2.76 -17.90 8.98
N SER A 577 -4.09 -17.87 9.19
CA SER A 577 -4.91 -19.01 9.53
C SER A 577 -5.62 -19.74 8.39
N VAL A 578 -5.47 -19.30 7.15
CA VAL A 578 -6.01 -20.03 6.01
C VAL A 578 -5.11 -19.75 4.82
N CYS A 579 -4.16 -20.65 4.54
CA CYS A 579 -3.54 -20.63 3.21
C CYS A 579 -4.52 -21.35 2.26
N LEU A 580 -5.17 -20.58 1.38
CA LEU A 580 -6.13 -21.11 0.41
C LEU A 580 -5.36 -21.84 -0.70
N ILE A 581 -5.56 -23.16 -0.80
CA ILE A 581 -4.96 -24.02 -1.84
C ILE A 581 -6.03 -24.30 -2.90
N ASN A 582 -5.64 -24.26 -4.18
CA ASN A 582 -6.49 -24.67 -5.30
C ASN A 582 -6.78 -26.20 -5.21
N PRO A 583 -8.05 -26.64 -5.13
CA PRO A 583 -8.41 -28.05 -4.99
C PRO A 583 -8.09 -28.91 -6.22
N ASP A 584 -7.92 -28.31 -7.41
CA ASP A 584 -7.64 -29.02 -8.67
C ASP A 584 -6.14 -29.18 -8.95
N ALA A 585 -5.26 -28.60 -8.14
CA ALA A 585 -3.83 -28.84 -8.24
C ALA A 585 -3.52 -30.25 -7.75
N GLN A 586 -2.92 -31.10 -8.60
CA GLN A 586 -2.29 -32.35 -8.14
C GLN A 586 -1.48 -32.04 -6.89
N LYS A 587 -1.79 -32.73 -5.79
CA LYS A 587 -1.23 -32.50 -4.45
C LYS A 587 0.23 -32.04 -4.57
N PRO A 588 0.55 -30.77 -4.29
CA PRO A 588 1.93 -30.39 -4.15
C PRO A 588 2.48 -31.22 -3.00
N ASN A 589 3.42 -32.12 -3.31
CA ASN A 589 4.21 -32.78 -2.30
C ASN A 589 5.12 -31.70 -1.69
N ARG A 590 4.56 -31.04 -0.67
CA ARG A 590 5.12 -29.99 0.20
C ARG A 590 5.11 -28.57 -0.38
N CYS A 591 4.08 -27.81 -0.03
CA CYS A 591 4.31 -26.41 0.33
C CYS A 591 5.19 -26.43 1.59
N TYR A 592 6.44 -25.96 1.50
CA TYR A 592 7.18 -25.71 2.72
C TYR A 592 6.55 -24.50 3.39
N TRP A 593 6.04 -24.70 4.60
CA TRP A 593 6.06 -23.62 5.56
C TRP A 593 7.52 -23.19 5.64
N VAL A 594 7.84 -21.97 5.24
CA VAL A 594 9.04 -21.32 5.79
C VAL A 594 8.69 -20.98 7.24
N SER A 595 8.42 -22.00 8.07
CA SER A 595 8.25 -21.91 9.52
C SER A 595 9.62 -21.81 10.16
N LEU A 596 10.39 -20.87 9.65
CA LEU A 596 11.68 -20.50 10.18
C LEU A 596 11.35 -19.48 11.27
N GLY A 597 11.76 -19.73 12.51
CA GLY A 597 11.39 -18.87 13.64
C GLY A 597 11.72 -17.40 13.32
N SER A 598 10.83 -16.49 13.72
CA SER A 598 10.70 -15.16 13.11
C SER A 598 10.73 -14.00 14.13
N PRO A 599 11.84 -13.79 14.82
CA PRO A 599 11.96 -12.78 15.87
C PRO A 599 12.06 -11.35 15.32
N ASN A 600 11.65 -10.42 16.17
CA ASN A 600 11.75 -8.98 15.99
C ASN A 600 12.77 -8.41 16.97
N ILE A 601 13.63 -7.48 16.53
CA ILE A 601 14.60 -6.77 17.39
C ILE A 601 14.29 -5.27 17.37
N TYR A 602 14.17 -4.69 18.56
CA TYR A 602 13.94 -3.27 18.81
C TYR A 602 15.14 -2.67 19.55
N VAL A 603 15.51 -1.43 19.21
CA VAL A 603 16.65 -0.75 19.82
C VAL A 603 16.23 0.61 20.34
N TYR A 604 16.46 0.82 21.63
CA TYR A 604 16.13 2.02 22.36
C TYR A 604 17.41 2.68 22.86
N ALA A 605 17.62 3.95 22.53
CA ALA A 605 18.71 4.75 23.07
C ALA A 605 18.21 6.19 23.30
N LYS A 606 18.59 6.81 24.42
CA LYS A 606 18.16 8.18 24.76
C LYS A 606 18.80 9.27 23.89
N LYS A 607 19.93 8.95 23.24
CA LYS A 607 20.67 9.86 22.38
C LYS A 607 20.90 9.17 21.04
N PRO A 608 21.01 9.93 19.94
CA PRO A 608 21.41 9.36 18.67
C PRO A 608 22.71 8.59 18.80
N THR A 609 22.67 7.31 18.44
CA THR A 609 23.77 6.36 18.67
C THR A 609 23.87 5.44 17.47
N LYS A 610 25.09 5.26 16.96
CA LYS A 610 25.35 4.29 15.90
C LYS A 610 25.40 2.89 16.48
N PHE A 611 24.56 1.99 15.97
CA PHE A 611 24.53 0.58 16.33
C PHE A 611 24.96 -0.30 15.18
N SER A 612 25.46 -1.47 15.56
CA SER A 612 25.73 -2.61 14.72
C SER A 612 25.15 -3.86 15.37
N ILE A 613 24.30 -4.59 14.67
CA ILE A 613 23.70 -5.85 15.14
C ILE A 613 24.07 -6.94 14.16
N ALA A 614 24.78 -7.97 14.63
CA ALA A 614 25.18 -9.12 13.84
C ALA A 614 24.46 -10.39 14.33
N LEU A 615 23.95 -11.17 13.38
CA LEU A 615 23.21 -12.40 13.62
C LEU A 615 24.04 -13.63 13.26
N ASN A 616 24.05 -14.64 14.13
CA ASN A 616 24.71 -15.91 13.84
C ASN A 616 23.91 -17.15 14.32
N PRO A 617 22.60 -17.25 14.02
CA PRO A 617 21.81 -18.43 14.38
C PRO A 617 22.40 -19.72 13.83
N VAL A 618 22.23 -20.82 14.57
CA VAL A 618 22.59 -22.17 14.09
C VAL A 618 21.83 -22.44 12.80
N ASN A 619 22.53 -22.93 11.78
CA ASN A 619 22.06 -23.10 10.39
C ASN A 619 21.80 -21.79 9.60
N GLY A 620 22.15 -20.63 10.16
CA GLY A 620 22.15 -19.37 9.43
C GLY A 620 20.81 -18.63 9.41
N VAL A 621 20.86 -17.42 8.82
CA VAL A 621 19.70 -16.56 8.61
C VAL A 621 19.18 -16.85 7.21
N TYR A 622 17.88 -17.07 7.09
CA TYR A 622 17.22 -17.40 5.82
C TYR A 622 16.50 -16.19 5.22
N TYR A 623 16.10 -15.23 6.07
CA TYR A 623 15.48 -13.99 5.64
C TYR A 623 15.76 -12.89 6.66
N HIS A 624 15.79 -11.64 6.21
CA HIS A 624 15.95 -10.48 7.07
C HIS A 624 15.34 -9.23 6.42
N ASP A 625 14.82 -8.31 7.25
CA ASP A 625 14.37 -6.98 6.85
C ASP A 625 14.80 -5.97 7.93
N PRO A 626 15.57 -4.92 7.58
CA PRO A 626 16.04 -4.57 6.22
C PRO A 626 17.14 -5.50 5.71
N GLU A 627 17.60 -5.24 4.48
CA GLU A 627 18.83 -5.85 3.97
C GLU A 627 20.01 -5.56 4.91
N PHE A 628 20.94 -6.52 5.05
CA PHE A 628 22.11 -6.31 5.88
C PHE A 628 22.99 -5.23 5.27
N SER A 629 23.52 -4.34 6.10
CA SER A 629 24.50 -3.35 5.67
C SER A 629 25.85 -4.00 5.30
N GLU A 630 26.12 -5.18 5.84
CA GLU A 630 27.27 -6.02 5.50
C GLU A 630 26.81 -7.49 5.35
N GLU A 631 26.31 -7.85 4.18
CA GLU A 631 25.70 -9.17 3.87
C GLU A 631 26.59 -10.36 4.29
N GLY A 632 27.88 -10.34 3.91
CA GLY A 632 28.85 -11.39 4.27
C GLY A 632 29.11 -11.54 5.77
N LYS A 633 28.67 -10.58 6.60
CA LYS A 633 28.77 -10.61 8.07
C LYS A 633 27.40 -10.69 8.76
N LYS A 634 26.31 -10.81 8.00
CA LYS A 634 24.93 -10.87 8.51
C LYS A 634 24.64 -9.77 9.53
N ARG A 635 24.99 -8.54 9.15
CA ARG A 635 25.09 -7.41 10.06
C ARG A 635 24.35 -6.19 9.54
N TRP A 636 23.53 -5.62 10.40
CA TRP A 636 22.92 -4.31 10.23
C TRP A 636 23.76 -3.23 10.88
N ASN A 637 23.93 -2.10 10.20
CA ASN A 637 24.54 -0.88 10.74
C ASN A 637 23.54 0.26 10.55
N PHE A 638 23.15 0.93 11.64
CA PHE A 638 22.16 2.01 11.61
C PHE A 638 22.42 3.01 12.73
N MET A 639 21.74 4.15 12.68
CA MET A 639 21.72 5.15 13.74
C MET A 639 20.34 5.17 14.38
N THR A 640 20.27 5.18 15.71
CA THR A 640 19.00 5.45 16.39
C THR A 640 18.75 6.96 16.41
N ASP A 641 17.51 7.41 16.27
CA ASP A 641 17.15 8.83 16.33
C ASP A 641 16.88 9.37 17.75
N GLY A 642 16.82 8.49 18.75
CA GLY A 642 16.41 8.82 20.12
C GLY A 642 14.95 8.48 20.45
N ASN A 643 14.13 8.21 19.43
CA ASN A 643 12.71 7.86 19.54
C ASN A 643 12.42 6.41 19.15
N SER A 644 13.44 5.54 19.19
CA SER A 644 13.33 4.12 18.82
C SER A 644 13.10 3.88 17.31
N GLN A 645 13.45 4.85 16.46
CA GLN A 645 13.55 4.63 15.02
C GLN A 645 14.99 4.27 14.65
N LEU A 646 15.13 3.38 13.68
CA LEU A 646 16.38 2.85 13.17
C LEU A 646 16.62 3.46 11.78
N ASP A 647 17.56 4.39 11.70
CA ASP A 647 17.91 5.10 10.48
C ASP A 647 19.10 4.41 9.79
N PHE A 648 18.82 3.83 8.61
CA PHE A 648 19.81 3.19 7.76
C PHE A 648 20.41 4.15 6.70
N GLY A 649 20.06 5.43 6.75
CA GLY A 649 20.44 6.47 5.79
C GLY A 649 19.53 6.54 4.56
N PHE A 650 19.01 5.39 4.10
CA PHE A 650 18.07 5.29 2.97
C PHE A 650 16.64 4.93 3.40
N LYS A 651 16.46 4.45 4.64
CA LYS A 651 15.18 3.99 5.17
C LYS A 651 15.19 4.14 6.68
N VAL A 652 14.07 4.61 7.22
CA VAL A 652 13.83 4.66 8.67
C VAL A 652 12.85 3.56 9.02
N MET A 653 13.20 2.71 9.99
CA MET A 653 12.40 1.56 10.38
C MET A 653 12.20 1.48 11.90
N PRO A 654 11.06 0.96 12.38
CA PRO A 654 10.82 0.85 13.82
C PRO A 654 11.45 -0.40 14.46
N ARG A 655 11.94 -1.36 13.66
CA ARG A 655 12.50 -2.64 14.14
C ARG A 655 13.37 -3.32 13.09
N LEU A 656 14.10 -4.36 13.51
CA LEU A 656 14.74 -5.34 12.64
C LEU A 656 13.97 -6.65 12.71
N TYR A 657 14.00 -7.43 11.64
CA TYR A 657 13.34 -8.73 11.54
C TYR A 657 14.27 -9.73 10.87
N TYR A 658 14.24 -10.98 11.35
CA TYR A 658 14.95 -12.08 10.69
C TYR A 658 14.24 -13.42 10.86
N GLU A 659 14.49 -14.36 9.96
CA GLU A 659 14.00 -15.74 10.02
C GLU A 659 15.17 -16.74 10.08
N TYR A 660 15.02 -17.81 10.87
CA TYR A 660 16.03 -18.84 11.10
C TYR A 660 15.44 -20.26 11.15
N ASP A 661 16.24 -21.31 10.88
CA ASP A 661 15.79 -22.70 11.05
C ASP A 661 15.48 -23.01 12.52
N LYS A 662 14.19 -23.20 12.85
CA LYS A 662 13.75 -23.46 14.22
C LYS A 662 14.09 -24.86 14.74
N SER A 663 14.47 -25.79 13.88
CA SER A 663 14.67 -27.20 14.22
C SER A 663 15.73 -27.43 15.31
N PRO A 664 16.93 -26.81 15.26
CA PRO A 664 17.94 -26.95 16.30
C PRO A 664 17.46 -26.42 17.65
N LEU A 665 16.80 -25.27 17.66
CA LEU A 665 16.25 -24.67 18.88
C LEU A 665 15.12 -25.52 19.46
N LEU A 666 14.17 -25.95 18.64
CA LEU A 666 13.07 -26.82 19.07
C LEU A 666 13.57 -28.13 19.69
N LYS A 667 14.59 -28.74 19.09
CA LYS A 667 15.23 -29.95 19.64
C LYS A 667 15.90 -29.69 20.99
N ALA A 668 16.50 -28.52 21.19
CA ALA A 668 17.11 -28.14 22.46
C ALA A 668 16.06 -27.91 23.53
N VAL A 669 15.02 -27.13 23.21
CA VAL A 669 13.90 -26.82 24.11
C VAL A 669 13.19 -28.09 24.58
N LYS A 670 12.96 -29.08 23.69
CA LYS A 670 12.34 -30.36 24.04
C LYS A 670 13.15 -31.22 25.02
N LYS A 671 14.47 -31.04 25.07
CA LYS A 671 15.36 -31.85 25.93
C LYS A 671 15.44 -31.33 27.36
N GLU A 672 15.11 -30.07 27.56
CA GLU A 672 15.32 -29.38 28.82
C GLU A 672 14.01 -29.32 29.62
N SER A 673 14.10 -29.50 30.93
CA SER A 673 12.93 -29.57 31.84
C SER A 673 12.33 -28.21 32.21
N PHE A 674 12.73 -27.10 31.56
CA PHE A 674 12.16 -25.78 31.86
C PHE A 674 10.70 -25.63 31.42
N SER A 675 10.15 -26.64 30.74
CA SER A 675 8.77 -26.69 30.25
C SER A 675 7.70 -26.75 31.36
N ASP A 676 8.12 -26.87 32.63
CA ASP A 676 7.21 -27.01 33.77
C ASP A 676 6.63 -25.67 34.24
N LYS A 677 7.31 -24.55 33.97
CA LYS A 677 6.84 -23.19 34.28
C LYS A 677 6.11 -22.58 33.09
N GLY A 678 4.96 -21.97 33.33
CA GLY A 678 4.21 -21.33 32.25
C GLY A 678 2.77 -21.02 32.60
N PHE A 679 2.01 -20.72 31.57
CA PHE A 679 0.58 -20.44 31.64
C PHE A 679 -0.17 -21.45 30.78
N ILE A 680 -1.21 -22.06 31.34
CA ILE A 680 -2.13 -22.91 30.61
C ILE A 680 -3.40 -22.11 30.36
N ILE A 681 -3.76 -21.98 29.10
CA ILE A 681 -4.93 -21.21 28.67
C ILE A 681 -5.68 -21.98 27.59
N LYS A 682 -6.93 -21.59 27.34
CA LYS A 682 -7.62 -22.02 26.12
C LYS A 682 -6.96 -21.38 24.90
N LYS A 683 -6.80 -22.15 23.82
CA LYS A 683 -6.27 -21.63 22.55
C LYS A 683 -7.07 -20.42 22.04
N SER A 684 -8.39 -20.43 22.24
CA SER A 684 -9.29 -19.32 21.87
C SER A 684 -9.01 -18.00 22.59
N GLU A 685 -8.33 -18.04 23.73
CA GLU A 685 -8.00 -16.86 24.56
C GLU A 685 -6.59 -16.32 24.26
N ILE A 686 -5.86 -16.92 23.31
CA ILE A 686 -4.44 -16.63 23.15
C ILE A 686 -4.16 -15.16 22.83
N VAL A 687 -4.94 -14.53 21.96
CA VAL A 687 -4.72 -13.14 21.54
C VAL A 687 -4.91 -12.17 22.71
N SER A 688 -6.01 -12.31 23.47
CA SER A 688 -6.27 -11.48 24.65
C SER A 688 -5.26 -11.75 25.76
N PHE A 689 -4.85 -13.00 25.92
CA PHE A 689 -3.82 -13.39 26.88
C PHE A 689 -2.45 -12.78 26.56
N ILE A 690 -2.00 -12.82 25.29
CA ILE A 690 -0.74 -12.19 24.88
C ILE A 690 -0.76 -10.68 25.12
N SER A 691 -1.89 -10.00 24.94
CA SER A 691 -2.02 -8.58 25.28
C SER A 691 -1.78 -8.33 26.79
N VAL A 692 -2.39 -9.14 27.66
CA VAL A 692 -2.19 -9.04 29.13
C VAL A 692 -0.75 -9.37 29.50
N LEU A 693 -0.20 -10.43 28.93
CA LEU A 693 1.15 -10.89 29.19
C LEU A 693 2.21 -9.86 28.73
N SER A 694 2.01 -9.25 27.57
CA SER A 694 2.87 -8.20 27.02
C SER A 694 2.92 -6.97 27.93
N LYS A 695 1.77 -6.57 28.50
CA LYS A 695 1.71 -5.50 29.52
C LYS A 695 2.50 -5.86 30.77
N ARG A 696 2.46 -7.11 31.23
CA ARG A 696 3.25 -7.58 32.39
C ARG A 696 4.75 -7.56 32.11
N PHE A 697 5.17 -7.92 30.89
CA PHE A 697 6.55 -7.75 30.43
C PHE A 697 6.93 -6.28 30.22
N GLY A 698 5.99 -5.34 30.29
CA GLY A 698 6.24 -3.95 29.97
C GLY A 698 6.61 -3.76 28.50
N LEU A 699 6.07 -4.56 27.58
CA LEU A 699 6.22 -4.33 26.14
C LEU A 699 5.52 -3.03 25.75
N THR A 700 6.10 -2.32 24.79
CA THR A 700 5.47 -1.20 24.11
C THR A 700 4.30 -1.68 23.27
N GLU A 701 3.47 -0.75 22.82
CA GLU A 701 2.34 -1.05 21.94
C GLU A 701 2.79 -1.73 20.63
N LYS A 702 3.86 -1.22 20.00
CA LYS A 702 4.39 -1.79 18.76
C LYS A 702 4.93 -3.22 18.93
N GLU A 703 5.73 -3.45 19.98
CA GLU A 703 6.22 -4.80 20.33
C GLU A 703 5.06 -5.76 20.62
N THR A 704 4.00 -5.29 21.30
CA THR A 704 2.81 -6.10 21.60
C THR A 704 2.07 -6.51 20.33
N ILE A 705 1.88 -5.58 19.40
CA ILE A 705 1.21 -5.84 18.12
C ILE A 705 2.00 -6.87 17.31
N ASP A 706 3.31 -6.65 17.16
CA ASP A 706 4.18 -7.56 16.41
C ASP A 706 4.19 -8.96 17.06
N LEU A 707 4.40 -9.08 18.37
CA LEU A 707 4.39 -10.37 19.07
C LEU A 707 3.03 -11.08 18.94
N THR A 708 1.93 -10.35 19.00
CA THR A 708 0.59 -10.93 18.85
C THR A 708 0.37 -11.49 17.44
N ALA A 709 0.84 -10.79 16.41
CA ALA A 709 0.78 -11.27 15.03
C ALA A 709 1.62 -12.54 14.84
N GLU A 710 2.85 -12.56 15.38
CA GLU A 710 3.75 -13.71 15.39
C GLU A 710 3.12 -14.93 16.08
N VAL A 711 2.54 -14.73 17.27
CA VAL A 711 1.86 -15.81 18.00
C VAL A 711 0.68 -16.34 17.20
N SER A 712 -0.16 -15.46 16.68
CA SER A 712 -1.36 -15.85 15.92
C SER A 712 -1.01 -16.69 14.70
N ARG A 713 0.10 -16.34 14.02
CA ARG A 713 0.64 -17.11 12.89
C ARG A 713 1.16 -18.46 13.30
N GLU A 714 2.04 -18.54 14.28
CA GLU A 714 2.67 -19.82 14.64
C GLU A 714 1.67 -20.80 15.25
N VAL A 715 0.68 -20.33 16.03
CA VAL A 715 -0.29 -21.22 16.70
C VAL A 715 -1.45 -21.64 15.81
N HIS A 716 -1.53 -21.10 14.59
CA HIS A 716 -2.66 -21.38 13.73
C HIS A 716 -2.82 -22.90 13.48
N GLY A 717 -1.75 -23.56 13.05
CA GLY A 717 -1.76 -25.00 12.75
C GLY A 717 -1.90 -25.92 13.96
N LEU A 718 -1.71 -25.38 15.18
CA LEU A 718 -1.68 -26.16 16.41
C LEU A 718 -3.08 -26.69 16.78
N LYS A 719 -3.34 -27.98 16.58
CA LYS A 719 -4.64 -28.60 16.91
C LYS A 719 -4.74 -28.95 18.41
N ALA A 720 -5.10 -27.98 19.24
CA ALA A 720 -5.34 -28.20 20.67
C ALA A 720 -6.41 -27.23 21.24
N GLU A 721 -7.19 -27.70 22.21
CA GLU A 721 -8.13 -26.86 22.98
C GLU A 721 -7.39 -26.00 24.00
N TYR A 722 -6.41 -26.57 24.68
CA TYR A 722 -5.54 -25.89 25.64
C TYR A 722 -4.10 -25.89 25.16
N ILE A 723 -3.40 -24.81 25.47
CA ILE A 723 -2.00 -24.62 25.15
C ILE A 723 -1.24 -24.19 26.40
N LYS A 724 0.03 -24.57 26.47
CA LYS A 724 0.96 -24.09 27.49
C LYS A 724 1.91 -23.07 26.86
N ILE A 725 2.01 -21.91 27.47
CA ILE A 725 2.91 -20.82 27.06
C ILE A 725 3.99 -20.68 28.12
N SER A 726 5.25 -20.89 27.72
CA SER A 726 6.45 -20.81 28.56
C SER A 726 7.45 -19.80 27.96
N LEU A 727 8.52 -19.48 28.68
CA LEU A 727 9.64 -18.70 28.12
C LEU A 727 10.83 -19.60 27.85
N ILE A 728 11.46 -19.42 26.68
CA ILE A 728 12.74 -20.06 26.39
C ILE A 728 13.83 -19.39 27.24
N PRO A 729 14.59 -20.14 28.06
CA PRO A 729 15.70 -19.60 28.82
C PRO A 729 16.73 -18.90 27.93
N ARG A 730 17.20 -17.74 28.37
CA ARG A 730 18.21 -16.95 27.67
C ARG A 730 19.46 -17.75 27.30
N ILE A 731 19.92 -18.64 28.18
CA ILE A 731 21.11 -19.47 27.93
C ILE A 731 20.96 -20.33 26.66
N ILE A 732 19.74 -20.84 26.39
CA ILE A 732 19.44 -21.61 25.19
C ILE A 732 19.36 -20.69 23.98
N LEU A 733 18.71 -19.53 24.10
CA LEU A 733 18.66 -18.55 23.02
C LEU A 733 20.05 -18.05 22.62
N ASP A 734 20.94 -17.79 23.58
CA ASP A 734 22.29 -17.30 23.30
C ASP A 734 23.16 -18.38 22.65
N GLN A 735 22.89 -19.67 22.92
CA GLN A 735 23.57 -20.79 22.27
C GLN A 735 23.09 -21.04 20.84
N TYR A 736 21.79 -20.96 20.59
CA TYR A 736 21.20 -21.36 19.30
C TYR A 736 20.91 -20.18 18.35
N LEU A 737 20.68 -18.99 18.91
CA LEU A 737 20.41 -17.74 18.20
C LEU A 737 21.32 -16.63 18.72
N PRO A 738 22.66 -16.76 18.61
CA PRO A 738 23.56 -15.72 19.09
C PRO A 738 23.36 -14.42 18.32
N VAL A 739 23.16 -13.34 19.07
CA VAL A 739 23.03 -11.97 18.58
C VAL A 739 24.12 -11.12 19.22
N THR A 740 24.90 -10.44 18.40
CA THR A 740 25.93 -9.50 18.88
C THR A 740 25.49 -8.07 18.62
N VAL A 741 25.46 -7.23 19.65
CA VAL A 741 25.10 -5.81 19.55
C VAL A 741 26.28 -4.93 19.93
N THR A 742 26.59 -3.95 19.09
CA THR A 742 27.67 -2.97 19.30
C THR A 742 27.12 -1.54 19.10
N PRO A 743 27.33 -0.58 20.02
CA PRO A 743 27.93 -0.77 21.33
C PRO A 743 27.09 -1.73 22.19
N LYS A 744 27.74 -2.41 23.15
CA LYS A 744 27.05 -3.34 24.04
C LYS A 744 25.94 -2.58 24.77
N PRO A 745 24.66 -3.01 24.66
CA PRO A 745 23.58 -2.35 25.36
C PRO A 745 23.70 -2.60 26.86
N ILE A 746 23.15 -1.68 27.65
CA ILE A 746 23.09 -1.84 29.12
C ILE A 746 22.12 -2.98 29.44
N ASN A 747 20.97 -3.00 28.76
CA ASN A 747 19.99 -4.07 28.86
C ASN A 747 19.81 -4.73 27.49
N PHE A 748 19.89 -6.06 27.43
CA PHE A 748 19.47 -6.83 26.26
C PHE A 748 18.50 -7.89 26.73
N GLU A 749 17.21 -7.65 26.49
CA GLU A 749 16.11 -8.53 26.90
C GLU A 749 15.66 -9.38 25.72
N ARG A 750 15.55 -10.70 25.94
CA ARG A 750 15.13 -11.65 24.91
C ARG A 750 13.90 -12.41 25.42
N LEU A 751 12.77 -12.16 24.78
CA LEU A 751 11.47 -12.73 25.12
C LEU A 751 11.02 -13.66 24.00
N HIS A 752 11.35 -14.94 24.11
CA HIS A 752 10.86 -15.96 23.18
C HIS A 752 9.82 -16.84 23.85
N LEU A 753 8.60 -16.81 23.32
CA LEU A 753 7.50 -17.64 23.81
C LEU A 753 7.63 -19.06 23.23
N TYR A 754 7.61 -20.07 24.10
CA TYR A 754 7.49 -21.46 23.70
C TYR A 754 6.04 -21.92 23.93
N ILE A 755 5.38 -22.34 22.86
CA ILE A 755 3.97 -22.69 22.88
C ILE A 755 3.81 -24.15 22.44
N ARG A 756 3.17 -24.97 23.27
CA ARG A 756 2.88 -26.38 22.98
C ARG A 756 1.46 -26.76 23.35
N LYS A 757 1.00 -27.90 22.85
CA LYS A 757 -0.26 -28.51 23.27
C LYS A 757 -0.25 -28.80 24.78
N SER A 758 -1.41 -28.63 25.42
CA SER A 758 -1.62 -28.87 26.85
C SER A 758 -3.03 -29.42 27.10
N VAL A 759 -3.28 -29.82 28.34
CA VAL A 759 -4.64 -30.10 28.86
C VAL A 759 -4.98 -29.11 29.99
N ALA A 760 -6.27 -28.93 30.28
CA ALA A 760 -6.76 -27.95 31.25
C ALA A 760 -6.14 -28.11 32.66
N ASN A 761 -5.89 -29.35 33.08
CA ASN A 761 -5.44 -29.71 34.43
C ASN A 761 -3.95 -30.07 34.49
N GLU A 762 -3.16 -29.74 33.46
CA GLU A 762 -1.71 -29.92 33.56
C GLU A 762 -1.18 -29.02 34.68
N SER A 763 -0.32 -29.56 35.56
CA SER A 763 0.31 -28.75 36.60
C SER A 763 1.32 -27.82 35.96
N SER A 764 1.33 -26.55 36.35
CA SER A 764 2.29 -25.56 35.85
C SER A 764 2.69 -24.63 36.96
N ASP A 765 3.99 -24.54 37.19
CA ASP A 765 4.54 -23.56 38.10
C ASP A 765 4.32 -22.14 37.53
N PRO A 766 3.98 -21.16 38.37
CA PRO A 766 3.74 -19.80 37.91
C PRO A 766 5.04 -19.21 37.32
N LEU A 767 4.93 -18.68 36.10
CA LEU A 767 6.03 -17.97 35.46
C LEU A 767 6.18 -16.57 36.08
N SER A 768 7.35 -16.30 36.66
CA SER A 768 7.69 -14.96 37.13
C SER A 768 8.01 -14.05 35.94
N VAL A 769 7.30 -12.94 35.85
CA VAL A 769 7.46 -11.94 34.78
C VAL A 769 7.98 -10.65 35.39
N GLN A 770 9.13 -10.19 34.91
CA GLN A 770 9.70 -8.90 35.28
C GLN A 770 9.48 -7.91 34.12
N PRO A 771 8.95 -6.71 34.39
CA PRO A 771 8.82 -5.68 33.36
C PRO A 771 10.19 -5.23 32.82
N ILE A 772 10.29 -5.07 31.50
CA ILE A 772 11.47 -4.57 30.82
C ILE A 772 11.68 -3.09 31.15
N LYS A 773 12.87 -2.75 31.65
CA LYS A 773 13.27 -1.38 31.99
C LYS A 773 14.02 -0.72 30.83
N ARG A 774 13.44 0.32 30.21
CA ARG A 774 14.00 1.07 29.06
C ARG A 774 14.64 2.41 29.47
N GLU A 775 15.39 2.43 30.56
CA GLU A 775 15.92 3.68 31.13
C GLU A 775 17.22 4.15 30.46
N THR A 776 17.84 3.30 29.65
CA THR A 776 19.14 3.54 28.99
C THR A 776 19.19 2.80 27.65
N THR A 777 20.38 2.60 27.07
CA THR A 777 20.55 1.77 25.86
C THR A 777 20.02 0.36 26.09
N THR A 778 18.88 0.05 25.50
CA THR A 778 18.15 -1.20 25.69
C THR A 778 17.85 -1.82 24.33
N VAL A 779 18.09 -3.12 24.21
CA VAL A 779 17.66 -3.93 23.06
C VAL A 779 16.62 -4.93 23.54
N VAL A 780 15.54 -5.06 22.80
CA VAL A 780 14.48 -6.04 23.08
C VAL A 780 14.34 -6.94 21.87
N GLU A 781 14.42 -8.24 22.05
CA GLU A 781 14.11 -9.24 21.02
C GLU A 781 12.88 -10.03 21.43
N THR A 782 11.87 -10.10 20.56
CA THR A 782 10.65 -10.89 20.79
C THR A 782 10.52 -11.97 19.73
N GLY A 783 10.21 -13.21 20.11
CA GLY A 783 10.04 -14.33 19.18
C GLY A 783 9.04 -15.36 19.68
N VAL A 784 8.66 -16.29 18.79
CA VAL A 784 7.71 -17.38 19.09
C VAL A 784 8.25 -18.68 18.52
N LEU A 785 8.13 -19.74 19.32
CA LEU A 785 8.45 -21.11 18.94
C LEU A 785 7.26 -22.01 19.28
N VAL A 786 6.60 -22.55 18.25
CA VAL A 786 5.51 -23.51 18.43
C VAL A 786 6.02 -24.94 18.25
N ASP A 787 5.62 -25.79 19.19
CA ASP A 787 5.76 -27.24 19.14
C ASP A 787 4.40 -27.88 18.86
N ASP A 788 4.21 -28.31 17.61
CA ASP A 788 3.02 -29.01 17.14
C ASP A 788 3.12 -30.53 17.33
#